data_AF-A0A517MRJ7-F1
#
_entry.id   AF-A0A517MRJ7-F1
#
_cell.length_a   1.000
_cell.length_b   1.000
_cell.length_c   1.000
_cell.angle_alpha   90.00
_cell.angle_beta   90.00
_cell.angle_gamma   90.00
#
_symmetry.space_group_name_H-M   'P 1'
#
loop_
_entity.id
_entity.type
_entity.pdbx_description
1 polymer ?
#
loop_
_entity_poly.entity_id
_entity_poly.type
_entity_poly.pdbx_seq_one_letter_code
_entity_poly.pdbx_strand_id
1 'polypeptide(L)'
;MNAVQPSKHEKMPNDRHTLAMGRAAGVTIEDDPCLGWFQDESYGDSQFSFTLFCKVADMIKLSSRFALVASGFTYLVCCVGLSACSAIAADPSDDKIKVLIVDGQNNHGDWPKITAMLKQYLETTDKFSVDIERSRYTWKGEDWLKDFSLDDGKKYQVVKRARTDPDFKPDFAQYDVVVNNFGYGAADWPADTQAAFTQFVNEGGGFVSVHAADNCFPNWREYNEMIGLGGWGNRNEKSGPYVYYDEKGEIVRDDSEGSGGGHGPQHEFQLAVRDTEHPITKGLPKSFLHAKDELYERLRGPAINMNILATAFASPKRKGSGRHEPTLMTIDYGLGRIFHTTLGHATYSCECVAFVTTFLRGTEWAATGEVTIEVPEDFPTADKAVSRKFAVSRNFEMAAATEAKAAQQAPQVQKLEDGFIPLFDGKTLEGWTSAHSKGEGDWGPYSVNEAEQAIHVYAGREANSKQSTDCLVSDQQFSHFILKLEYKWGENRYAPRTNWDRDAGLLFHVHGDLTKVWPFSLEMQIGESPGDKPDAKGAKGRFHSGDLFVLGRHLRTDTPRDGKFYLKDAKRRAGGGVRTHLGVEKPKGEWNEMEIRVHGSEKATFIFNGEVVLETFNFTQENKQGEKLPLSKGHIGLQAEWAELMYRNIRIKELPAE
;
A
#
# COMPACT_ATOMS: atom_id res chain seq x y z
N MET A 1 72.11 48.61 -2.22
CA MET A 1 72.10 48.38 -0.76
C MET A 1 71.68 46.94 -0.52
N ASN A 2 72.24 46.29 0.50
CA ASN A 2 72.15 44.85 0.73
C ASN A 2 71.05 44.56 1.79
N ALA A 3 70.60 43.32 2.09
CA ALA A 3 70.39 42.04 1.39
C ALA A 3 69.98 40.99 2.48
N VAL A 4 69.77 39.71 2.09
CA VAL A 4 69.71 38.51 2.97
C VAL A 4 68.38 38.24 3.72
N GLN A 5 68.17 36.95 4.04
CA GLN A 5 66.96 36.32 4.59
C GLN A 5 67.07 36.03 6.13
N PRO A 6 66.78 34.84 6.71
CA PRO A 6 65.66 34.72 7.66
C PRO A 6 66.03 34.07 9.02
N SER A 7 65.06 33.81 9.91
CA SER A 7 65.03 32.61 10.79
C SER A 7 63.77 32.52 11.65
N LYS A 8 63.55 31.36 12.28
CA LYS A 8 62.58 31.08 13.37
C LYS A 8 63.36 30.87 14.68
N HIS A 9 62.72 31.10 15.84
CA HIS A 9 62.78 30.35 17.12
C HIS A 9 62.07 31.22 18.20
N GLU A 10 61.73 30.78 19.41
CA GLU A 10 61.01 29.60 19.92
C GLU A 10 60.76 29.80 21.44
N LYS A 11 59.77 29.13 22.05
CA LYS A 11 59.60 28.90 23.52
C LYS A 11 59.46 30.13 24.49
N MET A 12 58.23 30.28 25.02
CA MET A 12 57.80 30.01 26.42
C MET A 12 58.83 29.82 27.57
N PRO A 13 58.45 29.89 28.88
CA PRO A 13 57.17 30.33 29.51
C PRO A 13 57.35 31.20 30.80
N ASN A 14 56.26 31.63 31.47
CA ASN A 14 55.89 31.18 32.86
C ASN A 14 54.64 31.86 33.48
N ASP A 15 54.19 31.28 34.60
CA ASP A 15 52.91 31.48 35.30
C ASP A 15 52.81 32.67 36.31
N ARG A 16 51.56 33.12 36.51
CA ARG A 16 50.84 33.53 37.77
C ARG A 16 51.58 34.30 38.89
N HIS A 17 50.92 35.32 39.48
CA HIS A 17 50.19 35.15 40.77
C HIS A 17 49.36 36.37 41.30
N THR A 18 48.05 36.15 41.52
CA THR A 18 47.14 36.57 42.65
C THR A 18 47.06 37.99 43.29
N LEU A 19 45.78 38.41 43.52
CA LEU A 19 45.19 39.22 44.63
C LEU A 19 45.46 40.75 44.68
N ALA A 20 44.44 41.64 44.55
CA ALA A 20 43.45 42.15 45.56
C ALA A 20 43.93 43.45 46.27
N MET A 21 43.14 44.40 46.83
CA MET A 21 41.68 44.59 47.05
C MET A 21 41.37 46.11 47.23
N GLY A 22 40.12 46.61 47.10
CA GLY A 22 39.78 48.02 47.45
C GLY A 22 38.33 48.50 47.17
N ARG A 23 37.81 49.45 47.98
CA ARG A 23 36.44 50.07 47.99
C ARG A 23 36.58 51.59 48.34
N ALA A 24 35.60 52.50 48.26
CA ALA A 24 34.30 52.72 47.56
C ALA A 24 33.72 54.09 48.04
N ALA A 25 32.69 54.69 47.41
CA ALA A 25 31.66 55.60 48.02
C ALA A 25 30.74 56.30 46.98
N GLY A 26 29.52 56.69 47.39
CA GLY A 26 28.62 57.64 46.68
C GLY A 26 27.11 57.30 46.77
N VAL A 27 26.26 58.23 47.26
CA VAL A 27 24.79 58.05 47.50
C VAL A 27 24.06 59.41 47.47
N THR A 28 22.86 59.48 46.85
CA THR A 28 21.67 60.30 47.22
C THR A 28 20.44 59.90 46.35
N ILE A 29 19.24 60.42 46.66
CA ILE A 29 17.94 60.10 46.00
C ILE A 29 17.27 61.39 45.44
N GLU A 30 15.96 61.68 45.29
CA GLU A 30 14.66 61.25 45.86
C GLU A 30 13.48 61.69 44.91
N ASP A 31 12.21 61.41 45.29
CA ASP A 31 10.91 62.01 44.86
C ASP A 31 10.20 61.66 43.51
N ASP A 32 8.85 61.71 43.57
CA ASP A 32 7.78 61.32 42.61
C ASP A 32 6.66 62.41 42.59
N PRO A 33 5.78 62.53 41.56
CA PRO A 33 4.37 62.14 41.79
C PRO A 33 3.53 61.68 40.55
N CYS A 34 2.84 60.53 40.69
CA CYS A 34 1.35 60.34 40.60
C CYS A 34 0.48 60.97 39.44
N LEU A 35 -0.69 60.44 39.02
CA LEU A 35 -1.57 59.37 39.57
C LEU A 35 -2.58 58.77 38.54
N GLY A 36 -2.83 57.45 38.65
CA GLY A 36 -4.07 56.75 38.22
C GLY A 36 -4.15 56.34 36.75
N TRP A 37 -5.04 55.43 36.30
CA TRP A 37 -6.07 54.56 36.92
C TRP A 37 -6.09 53.20 36.14
N PHE A 38 -6.97 52.19 36.28
CA PHE A 38 -8.29 51.98 36.92
C PHE A 38 -8.45 50.48 37.33
N GLN A 39 -9.64 50.09 37.82
CA GLN A 39 -10.08 48.71 38.19
C GLN A 39 -9.93 47.66 37.06
N ASP A 40 -9.80 46.34 37.26
CA ASP A 40 -9.55 45.42 38.42
C ASP A 40 -9.14 44.02 37.80
N GLU A 41 -9.01 42.82 38.41
CA GLU A 41 -9.44 42.22 39.70
C GLU A 41 -8.51 41.01 40.13
N SER A 42 -9.04 40.00 40.84
CA SER A 42 -8.38 38.85 41.53
C SER A 42 -7.86 37.66 40.67
N TYR A 43 -6.82 36.86 41.01
CA TYR A 43 -6.37 36.07 42.21
C TYR A 43 -7.03 34.66 42.36
N GLY A 44 -6.37 33.58 42.84
CA GLY A 44 -4.94 33.34 43.23
C GLY A 44 -4.66 31.95 43.90
N ASP A 45 -3.40 31.72 44.34
CA ASP A 45 -2.91 30.85 45.46
C ASP A 45 -3.04 29.29 45.46
N SER A 46 -2.22 28.48 46.18
CA SER A 46 -0.96 28.64 46.98
C SER A 46 -0.19 27.29 47.19
N GLN A 47 0.84 27.19 48.08
CA GLN A 47 1.79 26.05 48.27
C GLN A 47 1.70 25.32 49.64
N PHE A 48 2.30 24.11 49.81
CA PHE A 48 3.34 23.74 50.82
C PHE A 48 3.77 22.22 50.77
N SER A 49 4.51 21.68 51.76
CA SER A 49 5.30 20.41 51.68
C SER A 49 5.41 19.58 53.01
N PHE A 50 6.10 18.41 52.96
CA PHE A 50 6.63 17.47 54.01
C PHE A 50 5.87 16.16 54.44
N THR A 51 6.56 15.01 54.24
CA THR A 51 6.64 13.69 54.99
C THR A 51 5.43 12.99 55.65
N LEU A 52 5.35 11.62 55.53
CA LEU A 52 5.71 10.61 56.58
C LEU A 52 5.53 9.12 56.11
N PHE A 53 5.70 8.14 57.01
CA PHE A 53 5.93 6.68 56.81
C PHE A 53 4.74 5.75 57.20
N CYS A 54 4.62 4.60 56.50
CA CYS A 54 4.15 3.25 56.92
C CYS A 54 2.85 2.97 57.75
N LYS A 55 1.96 2.13 57.18
CA LYS A 55 1.23 0.94 57.75
C LYS A 55 0.39 0.31 56.59
N VAL A 56 0.17 -1.00 56.36
CA VAL A 56 0.14 -2.28 57.12
C VAL A 56 -1.25 -2.70 57.66
N ALA A 57 -1.86 -3.65 56.91
CA ALA A 57 -2.78 -4.76 57.25
C ALA A 57 -4.12 -4.56 58.01
N ASP A 58 -5.20 -5.11 57.43
CA ASP A 58 -6.08 -6.19 57.97
C ASP A 58 -6.96 -6.74 56.80
N MET A 59 -7.24 -8.05 56.59
CA MET A 59 -7.99 -9.08 57.36
C MET A 59 -9.53 -8.90 57.30
N ILE A 60 -10.43 -9.92 57.18
CA ILE A 60 -10.31 -11.40 57.19
C ILE A 60 -11.56 -12.12 56.57
N LYS A 61 -11.39 -13.27 55.87
CA LYS A 61 -12.31 -14.46 55.65
C LYS A 61 -13.81 -14.23 55.21
N LEU A 62 -14.71 -15.20 54.89
CA LEU A 62 -14.80 -16.67 55.03
C LEU A 62 -15.81 -17.34 54.01
N SER A 63 -15.68 -18.65 53.76
CA SER A 63 -16.73 -19.68 53.47
C SER A 63 -17.78 -19.59 52.31
N SER A 64 -17.42 -20.17 51.15
CA SER A 64 -17.92 -21.46 50.59
C SER A 64 -19.43 -21.84 50.36
N ARG A 65 -19.71 -22.23 49.08
CA ARG A 65 -20.48 -23.42 48.55
C ARG A 65 -22.02 -23.40 48.35
N PHE A 66 -22.41 -24.23 47.34
CA PHE A 66 -23.75 -24.70 46.89
C PHE A 66 -24.69 -23.69 46.16
N ALA A 67 -25.64 -24.07 45.29
CA ALA A 67 -25.77 -25.16 44.29
C ALA A 67 -27.11 -25.05 43.49
N LEU A 68 -27.28 -25.85 42.41
CA LEU A 68 -28.56 -26.30 41.77
C LEU A 68 -29.38 -25.25 40.94
N VAL A 69 -29.74 -25.55 39.66
CA VAL A 69 -31.09 -25.96 39.12
C VAL A 69 -31.99 -24.76 38.71
N ALA A 70 -32.80 -24.76 37.63
CA ALA A 70 -33.00 -25.66 36.47
C ALA A 70 -33.85 -24.99 35.34
N SER A 71 -33.98 -25.67 34.18
CA SER A 71 -35.10 -25.61 33.18
C SER A 71 -35.45 -24.26 32.50
N GLY A 72 -36.02 -24.22 31.28
CA GLY A 72 -36.36 -25.27 30.30
C GLY A 72 -37.63 -24.91 29.48
N PHE A 73 -37.90 -25.64 28.38
CA PHE A 73 -39.10 -25.59 27.50
C PHE A 73 -39.24 -24.36 26.56
N THR A 74 -39.87 -24.43 25.36
CA THR A 74 -40.20 -25.53 24.41
C THR A 74 -40.71 -24.97 23.05
N TYR A 75 -40.69 -25.80 21.99
CA TYR A 75 -41.42 -25.78 20.69
C TYR A 75 -42.69 -24.86 20.58
N LEU A 76 -43.16 -24.40 19.40
CA LEU A 76 -43.56 -25.23 18.25
C LEU A 76 -43.90 -24.46 16.94
N VAL A 77 -43.58 -25.10 15.81
CA VAL A 77 -44.06 -24.99 14.40
C VAL A 77 -45.31 -24.12 14.10
N CYS A 78 -45.24 -23.31 13.04
CA CYS A 78 -46.26 -23.30 11.96
C CYS A 78 -45.72 -22.72 10.62
N CYS A 79 -46.43 -22.96 9.52
CA CYS A 79 -45.97 -22.75 8.13
C CYS A 79 -46.86 -21.77 7.33
N VAL A 80 -46.58 -21.65 6.02
CA VAL A 80 -47.39 -21.04 4.93
C VAL A 80 -47.27 -19.51 4.78
N GLY A 81 -47.03 -19.05 3.53
CA GLY A 81 -47.13 -17.61 3.19
C GLY A 81 -46.34 -17.14 1.97
N LEU A 82 -46.44 -17.79 0.80
CA LEU A 82 -45.85 -17.24 -0.44
C LEU A 82 -46.60 -15.98 -0.89
N SER A 83 -45.89 -14.88 -1.12
CA SER A 83 -46.33 -13.76 -1.94
C SER A 83 -45.11 -13.01 -2.47
N ALA A 84 -45.08 -12.78 -3.78
CA ALA A 84 -43.87 -12.30 -4.45
C ALA A 84 -43.79 -10.78 -4.42
N CYS A 85 -42.69 -10.26 -3.86
CA CYS A 85 -42.13 -8.98 -4.26
C CYS A 85 -40.93 -9.28 -5.16
N SER A 86 -40.96 -8.78 -6.39
CA SER A 86 -39.88 -9.00 -7.35
C SER A 86 -38.57 -8.40 -6.82
N ALA A 87 -37.54 -9.22 -6.67
CA ALA A 87 -36.19 -8.71 -6.49
C ALA A 87 -35.79 -7.94 -7.75
N ILE A 88 -35.39 -6.68 -7.59
CA ILE A 88 -34.60 -6.00 -8.61
C ILE A 88 -33.23 -6.68 -8.57
N ALA A 89 -32.88 -7.40 -9.64
CA ALA A 89 -31.53 -7.91 -9.79
C ALA A 89 -30.59 -6.71 -9.94
N ALA A 90 -29.60 -6.61 -9.07
CA ALA A 90 -28.38 -5.88 -9.39
C ALA A 90 -27.61 -6.69 -10.44
N ASP A 91 -27.10 -6.02 -11.47
CA ASP A 91 -26.28 -6.68 -12.49
C ASP A 91 -24.97 -7.22 -11.90
N PRO A 92 -24.38 -8.28 -12.49
CA PRO A 92 -23.07 -8.76 -12.09
C PRO A 92 -22.02 -7.70 -12.41
N SER A 93 -21.17 -7.37 -11.43
CA SER A 93 -20.07 -6.42 -11.61
C SER A 93 -19.00 -6.97 -12.55
N ASP A 94 -18.55 -6.12 -13.49
CA ASP A 94 -17.53 -6.43 -14.49
C ASP A 94 -16.14 -6.43 -13.82
N ASP A 95 -15.47 -7.58 -13.74
CA ASP A 95 -14.16 -7.82 -13.07
C ASP A 95 -12.97 -7.24 -13.89
N LYS A 96 -13.12 -6.01 -14.37
CA LYS A 96 -12.10 -5.29 -15.15
C LYS A 96 -11.24 -4.42 -14.24
N ILE A 97 -9.96 -4.33 -14.59
CA ILE A 97 -9.00 -3.42 -13.98
C ILE A 97 -9.52 -1.99 -14.12
N LYS A 98 -9.78 -1.32 -13.00
CA LYS A 98 -10.34 0.02 -12.96
C LYS A 98 -9.22 1.04 -13.09
N VAL A 99 -9.24 1.77 -14.21
CA VAL A 99 -8.26 2.79 -14.53
C VAL A 99 -8.89 4.16 -14.39
N LEU A 100 -8.25 5.05 -13.64
CA LEU A 100 -8.57 6.47 -13.69
C LEU A 100 -7.55 7.21 -14.54
N ILE A 101 -7.96 7.84 -15.65
CA ILE A 101 -7.10 8.83 -16.33
C ILE A 101 -7.36 10.21 -15.71
N VAL A 102 -6.31 10.86 -15.21
CA VAL A 102 -6.38 12.25 -14.73
C VAL A 102 -5.80 13.21 -15.75
N ASP A 103 -6.57 14.21 -16.15
CA ASP A 103 -6.16 15.21 -17.15
C ASP A 103 -6.71 16.63 -16.90
N GLY A 104 -6.41 17.56 -17.81
CA GLY A 104 -6.98 18.91 -17.80
C GLY A 104 -5.98 20.01 -18.14
N GLN A 105 -4.73 19.87 -17.69
CA GLN A 105 -3.71 20.93 -17.82
C GLN A 105 -2.36 20.33 -18.24
N ASN A 106 -1.99 20.50 -19.51
CA ASN A 106 -0.77 19.92 -20.08
C ASN A 106 -0.15 20.92 -21.09
N ASN A 107 1.18 20.94 -21.23
CA ASN A 107 1.84 21.81 -22.22
C ASN A 107 1.69 21.31 -23.66
N HIS A 108 1.36 20.03 -23.86
CA HIS A 108 1.13 19.36 -25.15
C HIS A 108 -0.33 19.51 -25.57
N GLY A 109 -0.59 20.26 -26.64
CA GLY A 109 -1.96 20.66 -27.05
C GLY A 109 -2.91 19.50 -27.36
N ASP A 110 -2.38 18.35 -27.76
CA ASP A 110 -3.13 17.14 -28.10
C ASP A 110 -3.76 16.42 -26.89
N TRP A 111 -3.53 16.85 -25.65
CA TRP A 111 -3.87 16.07 -24.45
C TRP A 111 -5.33 15.55 -24.36
N PRO A 112 -6.40 16.27 -24.76
CA PRO A 112 -7.77 15.73 -24.65
C PRO A 112 -7.99 14.54 -25.59
N LYS A 113 -7.35 14.57 -26.75
CA LYS A 113 -7.32 13.49 -27.73
C LYS A 113 -6.43 12.35 -27.28
N ILE A 114 -5.27 12.64 -26.67
CA ILE A 114 -4.39 11.61 -26.08
C ILE A 114 -5.15 10.84 -24.99
N THR A 115 -5.88 11.51 -24.08
CA THR A 115 -6.74 10.81 -23.10
C THR A 115 -7.72 9.86 -23.77
N ALA A 116 -8.40 10.29 -24.84
CA ALA A 116 -9.33 9.43 -25.59
C ALA A 116 -8.61 8.25 -26.29
N MET A 117 -7.38 8.45 -26.78
CA MET A 117 -6.54 7.38 -27.33
C MET A 117 -6.17 6.37 -26.24
N LEU A 118 -5.68 6.82 -25.08
CA LEU A 118 -5.30 5.95 -23.95
C LEU A 118 -6.50 5.14 -23.44
N LYS A 119 -7.67 5.77 -23.24
CA LYS A 119 -8.93 5.10 -22.89
C LYS A 119 -9.32 4.04 -23.93
N GLN A 120 -9.38 4.40 -25.22
CA GLN A 120 -9.75 3.46 -26.27
C GLN A 120 -8.74 2.29 -26.38
N TYR A 121 -7.44 2.52 -26.19
CA TYR A 121 -6.45 1.44 -26.19
C TYR A 121 -6.66 0.45 -25.04
N LEU A 122 -6.91 0.95 -23.82
CA LEU A 122 -7.20 0.12 -22.65
C LEU A 122 -8.50 -0.69 -22.85
N GLU A 123 -9.60 -0.02 -23.16
CA GLU A 123 -10.93 -0.66 -23.26
C GLU A 123 -11.03 -1.65 -24.42
N THR A 124 -10.29 -1.45 -25.52
CA THR A 124 -10.26 -2.42 -26.64
C THR A 124 -9.52 -3.72 -26.33
N THR A 125 -8.94 -3.88 -25.14
CA THR A 125 -8.44 -5.17 -24.64
C THR A 125 -9.49 -5.98 -23.87
N ASP A 126 -10.64 -5.37 -23.51
CA ASP A 126 -11.66 -5.91 -22.59
C ASP A 126 -11.14 -6.25 -21.18
N LYS A 127 -9.92 -5.84 -20.81
CA LYS A 127 -9.33 -6.03 -19.47
C LYS A 127 -9.55 -4.86 -18.51
N PHE A 128 -9.88 -3.68 -19.05
CA PHE A 128 -9.92 -2.44 -18.29
C PHE A 128 -11.28 -1.75 -18.40
N SER A 129 -11.74 -1.16 -17.30
CA SER A 129 -12.82 -0.16 -17.27
C SER A 129 -12.15 1.19 -16.98
N VAL A 130 -12.45 2.23 -17.77
CA VAL A 130 -11.63 3.46 -17.76
C VAL A 130 -12.48 4.71 -17.56
N ASP A 131 -12.34 5.34 -16.40
CA ASP A 131 -12.93 6.64 -16.11
C ASP A 131 -11.92 7.78 -16.34
N ILE A 132 -12.44 9.01 -16.47
CA ILE A 132 -11.63 10.21 -16.70
C ILE A 132 -12.05 11.29 -15.70
N GLU A 133 -11.14 11.68 -14.80
CA GLU A 133 -11.34 12.85 -13.93
C GLU A 133 -10.50 14.01 -14.45
N ARG A 134 -11.19 14.96 -15.09
CA ARG A 134 -10.62 16.14 -15.74
C ARG A 134 -10.74 17.35 -14.83
N SER A 135 -9.65 18.09 -14.59
CA SER A 135 -9.74 19.31 -13.77
C SER A 135 -10.60 20.38 -14.44
N ARG A 136 -11.49 21.01 -13.67
CA ARG A 136 -12.46 22.03 -14.10
C ARG A 136 -11.81 23.19 -14.86
N TYR A 137 -10.64 23.63 -14.42
CA TYR A 137 -9.81 24.59 -15.16
C TYR A 137 -8.94 23.84 -16.16
N THR A 138 -9.15 24.06 -17.45
CA THR A 138 -8.39 23.39 -18.53
C THR A 138 -7.39 24.34 -19.18
N TRP A 139 -6.22 23.83 -19.57
CA TRP A 139 -5.14 24.63 -20.15
C TRP A 139 -4.54 23.95 -21.38
N LYS A 140 -4.41 24.69 -22.49
CA LYS A 140 -3.84 24.25 -23.77
C LYS A 140 -4.43 22.93 -24.29
N GLY A 141 -5.70 22.93 -24.61
CA GLY A 141 -6.41 21.79 -25.22
C GLY A 141 -7.70 22.18 -25.96
N GLU A 142 -7.98 23.48 -26.04
CA GLU A 142 -9.22 24.06 -26.56
C GLU A 142 -9.58 23.61 -27.99
N ASP A 143 -8.59 23.35 -28.85
CA ASP A 143 -8.79 22.87 -30.21
C ASP A 143 -9.38 21.45 -30.27
N TRP A 144 -9.10 20.61 -29.26
CA TRP A 144 -9.55 19.20 -29.20
C TRP A 144 -10.68 18.96 -28.19
N LEU A 145 -10.86 19.83 -27.18
CA LEU A 145 -11.88 19.69 -26.12
C LEU A 145 -13.32 19.58 -26.63
N LYS A 146 -13.61 20.07 -27.84
CA LYS A 146 -14.92 19.95 -28.49
C LYS A 146 -15.16 18.58 -29.12
N ASP A 147 -14.12 17.98 -29.69
CA ASP A 147 -14.19 16.68 -30.37
C ASP A 147 -13.96 15.52 -29.40
N PHE A 148 -13.39 15.81 -28.21
CA PHE A 148 -13.14 14.88 -27.10
C PHE A 148 -13.69 15.43 -25.76
N SER A 149 -14.95 15.85 -25.80
CA SER A 149 -15.75 16.21 -24.62
C SER A 149 -16.12 14.98 -23.79
N LEU A 150 -16.24 15.15 -22.47
CA LEU A 150 -16.78 14.13 -21.56
C LEU A 150 -18.29 14.36 -21.37
N ASP A 151 -19.06 13.29 -21.17
CA ASP A 151 -20.50 13.36 -20.87
C ASP A 151 -20.76 13.07 -19.38
N ASP A 152 -20.14 13.89 -18.53
CA ASP A 152 -20.12 13.78 -17.06
C ASP A 152 -20.96 14.88 -16.37
N GLY A 153 -21.64 15.72 -17.17
CA GLY A 153 -22.39 16.88 -16.71
C GLY A 153 -21.55 18.04 -16.13
N LYS A 154 -20.22 17.93 -16.09
CA LYS A 154 -19.30 18.94 -15.52
C LYS A 154 -19.13 20.12 -16.49
N LYS A 155 -18.65 21.25 -15.95
CA LYS A 155 -18.49 22.51 -16.71
C LYS A 155 -17.04 22.97 -16.73
N TYR A 156 -16.35 22.58 -17.79
CA TYR A 156 -14.97 22.93 -18.06
C TYR A 156 -14.79 24.39 -18.46
N GLN A 157 -13.74 25.03 -17.92
CA GLN A 157 -13.37 26.41 -18.21
C GLN A 157 -11.92 26.46 -18.70
N VAL A 158 -11.72 26.76 -19.98
CA VAL A 158 -10.41 27.05 -20.55
C VAL A 158 -9.82 28.30 -19.90
N VAL A 159 -8.61 28.20 -19.38
CA VAL A 159 -7.86 29.27 -18.72
C VAL A 159 -6.57 29.61 -19.47
N LYS A 160 -6.21 30.89 -19.55
CA LYS A 160 -5.02 31.36 -20.30
C LYS A 160 -3.67 30.96 -19.68
N ARG A 161 -3.70 30.50 -18.43
CA ARG A 161 -2.58 29.94 -17.65
C ARG A 161 -3.15 28.86 -16.76
N ALA A 162 -2.37 27.83 -16.49
CA ALA A 162 -2.71 26.79 -15.53
C ALA A 162 -3.12 27.37 -14.17
N ARG A 163 -4.07 26.70 -13.50
CA ARG A 163 -4.66 27.13 -12.22
C ARG A 163 -5.11 25.90 -11.43
N THR A 164 -4.75 25.86 -10.15
CA THR A 164 -5.26 24.85 -9.21
C THR A 164 -6.78 24.91 -9.17
N ASP A 165 -7.39 23.77 -9.46
CA ASP A 165 -8.82 23.55 -9.31
C ASP A 165 -9.08 23.07 -7.88
N PRO A 166 -9.71 23.88 -7.00
CA PRO A 166 -9.92 23.51 -5.59
C PRO A 166 -10.91 22.35 -5.43
N ASP A 167 -11.74 22.10 -6.45
CA ASP A 167 -12.77 21.06 -6.45
C ASP A 167 -12.24 19.72 -7.00
N PHE A 168 -10.99 19.68 -7.49
CA PHE A 168 -10.37 18.48 -8.07
C PHE A 168 -9.98 17.46 -7.00
N LYS A 169 -10.94 16.62 -6.62
CA LYS A 169 -10.78 15.49 -5.70
C LYS A 169 -11.31 14.21 -6.34
N PRO A 170 -10.51 13.49 -7.15
CA PRO A 170 -10.84 12.14 -7.59
C PRO A 170 -10.86 11.20 -6.39
N ASP A 171 -11.81 10.25 -6.38
CA ASP A 171 -11.85 9.18 -5.37
C ASP A 171 -10.95 8.02 -5.83
N PHE A 172 -9.65 8.15 -5.56
CA PHE A 172 -8.64 7.19 -6.01
C PHE A 172 -8.88 5.75 -5.51
N ALA A 173 -9.57 5.57 -4.38
CA ALA A 173 -9.84 4.26 -3.80
C ALA A 173 -10.81 3.39 -4.62
N GLN A 174 -11.46 3.94 -5.66
CA GLN A 174 -12.32 3.18 -6.57
C GLN A 174 -11.55 2.49 -7.72
N TYR A 175 -10.23 2.72 -7.83
CA TYR A 175 -9.41 2.33 -8.98
C TYR A 175 -8.21 1.47 -8.59
N ASP A 176 -7.78 0.57 -9.47
CA ASP A 176 -6.55 -0.22 -9.28
C ASP A 176 -5.30 0.56 -9.72
N VAL A 177 -5.46 1.49 -10.68
CA VAL A 177 -4.36 2.25 -11.27
C VAL A 177 -4.80 3.63 -11.76
N VAL A 178 -3.95 4.64 -11.52
CA VAL A 178 -4.13 6.01 -12.05
C VAL A 178 -3.14 6.28 -13.18
N VAL A 179 -3.62 6.75 -14.32
CA VAL A 179 -2.81 7.21 -15.46
C VAL A 179 -2.81 8.74 -15.47
N ASN A 180 -1.63 9.36 -15.37
CA ASN A 180 -1.52 10.82 -15.39
C ASN A 180 -1.22 11.36 -16.81
N ASN A 181 -2.06 12.28 -17.29
CA ASN A 181 -1.89 13.02 -18.55
C ASN A 181 -1.87 14.56 -18.33
N PHE A 182 -1.55 15.03 -17.13
CA PHE A 182 -1.08 16.41 -16.91
C PHE A 182 0.33 16.60 -17.50
N GLY A 183 0.78 17.85 -17.63
CA GLY A 183 2.09 18.17 -18.23
C GLY A 183 2.87 19.30 -17.56
N TYR A 184 4.02 19.64 -18.13
CA TYR A 184 4.90 20.71 -17.65
C TYR A 184 4.17 22.06 -17.54
N GLY A 185 4.21 22.66 -16.35
CA GLY A 185 3.54 23.93 -16.09
C GLY A 185 2.04 23.82 -15.82
N ALA A 186 1.51 22.60 -15.66
CA ALA A 186 0.30 22.39 -14.86
C ALA A 186 0.42 23.06 -13.48
N ALA A 187 -0.72 23.48 -12.92
CA ALA A 187 -0.76 23.97 -11.56
C ALA A 187 -0.93 22.80 -10.58
N ASP A 188 -0.31 22.93 -9.41
CA ASP A 188 -0.37 21.91 -8.36
C ASP A 188 -1.83 21.56 -8.00
N TRP A 189 -2.12 20.27 -7.84
CA TRP A 189 -3.41 19.78 -7.31
C TRP A 189 -3.64 20.29 -5.87
N PRO A 190 -4.88 20.32 -5.35
CA PRO A 190 -5.14 20.65 -3.96
C PRO A 190 -4.32 19.79 -2.99
N ALA A 191 -3.88 20.34 -1.85
CA ALA A 191 -3.03 19.62 -0.89
C ALA A 191 -3.68 18.31 -0.41
N ASP A 192 -4.99 18.33 -0.14
CA ASP A 192 -5.79 17.15 0.18
C ASP A 192 -5.71 16.07 -0.92
N THR A 193 -5.72 16.47 -2.19
CA THR A 193 -5.64 15.58 -3.36
C THR A 193 -4.23 15.03 -3.54
N GLN A 194 -3.19 15.85 -3.27
CA GLN A 194 -1.80 15.37 -3.22
C GLN A 194 -1.61 14.33 -2.11
N ALA A 195 -2.19 14.57 -0.93
CA ALA A 195 -2.17 13.62 0.18
C ALA A 195 -2.92 12.32 -0.16
N ALA A 196 -4.14 12.41 -0.70
CA ALA A 196 -4.94 11.25 -1.10
C ALA A 196 -4.26 10.42 -2.20
N PHE A 197 -3.68 11.05 -3.23
CA PHE A 197 -2.91 10.35 -4.26
C PHE A 197 -1.65 9.70 -3.68
N THR A 198 -0.94 10.40 -2.79
CA THR A 198 0.25 9.85 -2.12
C THR A 198 -0.10 8.63 -1.28
N GLN A 199 -1.22 8.69 -0.55
CA GLN A 199 -1.73 7.59 0.26
C GLN A 199 -2.13 6.39 -0.63
N PHE A 200 -2.93 6.63 -1.67
CA PHE A 200 -3.35 5.61 -2.65
C PHE A 200 -2.17 4.81 -3.22
N VAL A 201 -1.15 5.49 -3.74
CA VAL A 201 0.05 4.79 -4.26
C VAL A 201 0.80 4.10 -3.11
N ASN A 202 0.98 4.76 -1.96
CA ASN A 202 1.67 4.15 -0.82
C ASN A 202 1.00 2.87 -0.28
N GLU A 203 -0.33 2.75 -0.36
CA GLU A 203 -1.10 1.61 0.16
C GLU A 203 -1.23 0.44 -0.84
N GLY A 204 -0.95 0.67 -2.12
CA GLY A 204 -0.87 -0.40 -3.13
C GLY A 204 -1.33 -0.02 -4.54
N GLY A 205 -1.94 1.16 -4.70
CA GLY A 205 -2.47 1.64 -5.97
C GLY A 205 -1.39 1.80 -7.04
N GLY A 206 -1.70 1.36 -8.25
CA GLY A 206 -0.83 1.53 -9.41
C GLY A 206 -0.78 2.99 -9.87
N PHE A 207 0.35 3.42 -10.41
CA PHE A 207 0.46 4.72 -11.08
C PHE A 207 1.20 4.58 -12.42
N VAL A 208 0.71 5.28 -13.44
CA VAL A 208 1.34 5.38 -14.75
C VAL A 208 1.64 6.84 -15.09
N SER A 209 2.94 7.16 -15.20
CA SER A 209 3.43 8.45 -15.70
C SER A 209 3.66 8.35 -17.21
N VAL A 210 2.91 9.16 -17.99
CA VAL A 210 2.99 9.20 -19.45
C VAL A 210 3.61 10.51 -19.93
N HIS A 211 4.72 10.42 -20.64
CA HIS A 211 5.45 11.56 -21.20
C HIS A 211 5.62 12.69 -20.17
N ALA A 212 5.11 13.90 -20.48
CA ALA A 212 5.30 15.10 -19.68
C ALA A 212 4.64 15.11 -18.29
N ALA A 213 3.97 14.04 -17.87
CA ALA A 213 3.54 13.86 -16.49
C ALA A 213 4.74 13.85 -15.51
N ASP A 214 5.92 13.41 -15.95
CA ASP A 214 7.17 13.49 -15.17
C ASP A 214 7.62 14.95 -14.88
N ASN A 215 7.15 15.89 -15.69
CA ASN A 215 7.50 17.30 -15.60
C ASN A 215 6.60 18.09 -14.64
N CYS A 216 5.49 17.50 -14.18
CA CYS A 216 4.58 18.10 -13.22
C CYS A 216 5.22 18.28 -11.83
N PHE A 217 4.58 19.12 -11.01
CA PHE A 217 4.73 19.19 -9.54
C PHE A 217 6.18 19.12 -8.99
N PRO A 218 7.12 19.97 -9.43
CA PRO A 218 8.54 19.89 -9.03
C PRO A 218 8.80 20.14 -7.54
N ASN A 219 7.81 20.65 -6.79
CA ASN A 219 7.90 20.89 -5.34
C ASN A 219 7.28 19.76 -4.49
N TRP A 220 6.53 18.83 -5.10
CA TRP A 220 5.88 17.72 -4.41
C TRP A 220 6.86 16.54 -4.34
N ARG A 221 7.55 16.40 -3.19
CA ARG A 221 8.63 15.43 -2.98
C ARG A 221 8.20 14.01 -3.34
N GLU A 222 7.05 13.60 -2.83
CA GLU A 222 6.50 12.25 -2.95
C GLU A 222 6.20 11.91 -4.41
N TYR A 223 5.62 12.85 -5.18
CA TYR A 223 5.43 12.68 -6.63
C TYR A 223 6.77 12.53 -7.38
N ASN A 224 7.80 13.28 -6.99
CA ASN A 224 9.13 13.16 -7.58
C ASN A 224 9.83 11.84 -7.21
N GLU A 225 9.55 11.29 -6.03
CA GLU A 225 9.98 9.93 -5.65
C GLU A 225 9.25 8.86 -6.48
N MET A 226 7.93 8.98 -6.69
CA MET A 226 7.13 8.05 -7.51
C MET A 226 7.57 7.97 -8.98
N ILE A 227 7.86 9.09 -9.64
CA ILE A 227 8.31 9.09 -11.05
C ILE A 227 9.79 8.67 -11.23
N GLY A 228 10.58 8.66 -10.14
CA GLY A 228 12.01 8.37 -10.13
C GLY A 228 12.89 9.48 -10.74
N LEU A 229 12.58 9.89 -11.97
CA LEU A 229 13.20 10.97 -12.73
C LEU A 229 12.13 11.88 -13.34
N GLY A 230 12.45 13.16 -13.55
CA GLY A 230 11.62 14.08 -14.32
C GLY A 230 12.41 15.26 -14.91
N GLY A 231 11.78 16.08 -15.73
CA GLY A 231 12.42 17.21 -16.41
C GLY A 231 11.80 18.58 -16.13
N TRP A 232 12.42 19.62 -16.69
CA TRP A 232 11.99 21.03 -16.61
C TRP A 232 11.66 21.44 -15.16
N GLY A 233 10.65 22.29 -14.92
CA GLY A 233 10.22 22.64 -13.55
C GLY A 233 11.28 23.32 -12.66
N ASN A 234 12.36 23.86 -13.25
CA ASN A 234 13.61 24.26 -12.58
C ASN A 234 14.40 23.12 -11.89
N ARG A 235 14.12 21.86 -12.21
CA ARG A 235 14.91 20.70 -11.76
C ARG A 235 16.38 20.87 -12.16
N ASN A 236 17.27 20.48 -11.25
CA ASN A 236 18.73 20.62 -11.36
C ASN A 236 19.39 19.60 -10.42
N GLU A 237 20.70 19.68 -10.16
CA GLU A 237 21.41 18.75 -9.27
C GLU A 237 20.77 18.60 -7.87
N LYS A 238 20.08 19.63 -7.36
CA LYS A 238 19.35 19.59 -6.08
C LYS A 238 18.07 18.75 -6.11
N SER A 239 17.62 18.34 -7.30
CA SER A 239 16.50 17.40 -7.50
C SER A 239 16.95 15.93 -7.46
N GLY A 240 18.25 15.66 -7.43
CA GLY A 240 18.85 14.32 -7.47
C GLY A 240 19.70 14.07 -8.72
N PRO A 241 20.34 12.89 -8.81
CA PRO A 241 21.29 12.55 -9.88
C PRO A 241 20.66 12.50 -11.27
N TYR A 242 21.49 12.62 -12.31
CA TYR A 242 21.19 11.97 -13.59
C TYR A 242 21.36 10.46 -13.42
N VAL A 243 20.49 9.65 -14.02
CA VAL A 243 20.69 8.19 -14.10
C VAL A 243 20.57 7.75 -15.56
N TYR A 244 21.60 7.09 -16.07
CA TYR A 244 21.71 6.69 -17.48
C TYR A 244 22.63 5.49 -17.67
N TYR A 245 22.61 4.89 -18.85
CA TYR A 245 23.59 3.87 -19.27
C TYR A 245 24.74 4.51 -20.07
N ASP A 246 25.98 4.10 -19.80
CA ASP A 246 27.17 4.56 -20.53
C ASP A 246 27.43 3.77 -21.84
N GLU A 247 28.52 4.08 -22.53
CA GLU A 247 28.94 3.38 -23.76
C GLU A 247 29.34 1.90 -23.54
N LYS A 248 29.67 1.50 -22.30
CA LYS A 248 29.96 0.10 -21.92
C LYS A 248 28.69 -0.68 -21.59
N GLY A 249 27.57 0.01 -21.37
CA GLY A 249 26.33 -0.59 -20.88
C GLY A 249 26.26 -0.71 -19.36
N GLU A 250 27.04 0.08 -18.62
CA GLU A 250 26.99 0.16 -17.16
C GLU A 250 26.02 1.29 -16.73
N ILE A 251 25.27 1.07 -15.63
CA ILE A 251 24.41 2.12 -15.04
C ILE A 251 25.28 3.14 -14.31
N VAL A 252 25.14 4.41 -14.67
CA VAL A 252 25.79 5.54 -14.03
C VAL A 252 24.75 6.36 -13.26
N ARG A 253 25.09 6.72 -12.01
CA ARG A 253 24.45 7.80 -11.25
C ARG A 253 25.43 8.97 -11.19
N ASP A 254 24.96 10.17 -11.54
CA ASP A 254 25.81 11.34 -11.79
C ASP A 254 25.23 12.59 -11.09
N ASP A 255 25.88 12.96 -9.98
CA ASP A 255 25.57 14.10 -9.12
C ASP A 255 26.29 15.40 -9.53
N SER A 256 26.90 15.48 -10.72
CA SER A 256 27.51 16.72 -11.23
C SER A 256 26.48 17.86 -11.35
N GLU A 257 26.91 19.12 -11.40
CA GLU A 257 25.99 20.27 -11.55
C GLU A 257 25.32 20.28 -12.94
N GLY A 258 24.01 20.60 -13.00
CA GLY A 258 23.34 20.75 -14.30
C GLY A 258 21.82 20.60 -14.28
N SER A 259 21.17 21.21 -15.29
CA SER A 259 19.72 21.21 -15.48
C SER A 259 19.12 19.81 -15.63
N GLY A 260 17.94 19.59 -15.03
CA GLY A 260 17.10 18.42 -15.25
C GLY A 260 16.15 18.62 -16.43
N GLY A 261 16.18 17.68 -17.38
CA GLY A 261 15.32 17.62 -18.56
C GLY A 261 15.89 18.32 -19.81
N GLY A 262 15.47 17.80 -20.95
CA GLY A 262 15.83 18.23 -22.30
C GLY A 262 15.41 17.19 -23.32
N HIS A 263 15.46 17.54 -24.61
CA HIS A 263 15.33 16.60 -25.72
C HIS A 263 16.01 17.16 -26.99
N GLY A 264 16.39 16.28 -27.91
CA GLY A 264 16.75 16.65 -29.28
C GLY A 264 15.52 17.00 -30.15
N PRO A 265 15.70 17.38 -31.43
CA PRO A 265 14.58 17.48 -32.37
C PRO A 265 13.88 16.13 -32.56
N GLN A 266 12.56 16.16 -32.68
CA GLN A 266 11.70 14.97 -32.82
C GLN A 266 12.14 14.04 -33.95
N HIS A 267 12.28 12.74 -33.65
CA HIS A 267 12.69 11.73 -34.62
C HIS A 267 12.26 10.32 -34.18
N GLU A 268 12.32 9.35 -35.10
CA GLU A 268 12.27 7.93 -34.78
C GLU A 268 13.58 7.52 -34.10
N PHE A 269 13.51 6.70 -33.05
CA PHE A 269 14.69 6.21 -32.34
C PHE A 269 14.49 4.78 -31.83
N GLN A 270 15.61 4.07 -31.71
CA GLN A 270 15.65 2.68 -31.28
C GLN A 270 15.75 2.62 -29.76
N LEU A 271 14.82 1.92 -29.12
CA LEU A 271 14.94 1.52 -27.72
C LEU A 271 15.72 0.21 -27.64
N ALA A 272 16.64 0.13 -26.68
CA ALA A 272 17.30 -1.10 -26.27
C ALA A 272 16.69 -1.55 -24.93
N VAL A 273 16.16 -2.77 -24.90
CA VAL A 273 15.63 -3.42 -23.70
C VAL A 273 16.82 -3.82 -22.82
N ARG A 274 16.78 -3.44 -21.54
CA ARG A 274 17.82 -3.68 -20.54
C ARG A 274 17.45 -4.83 -19.62
N ASP A 275 16.18 -4.88 -19.22
CA ASP A 275 15.58 -5.99 -18.49
C ASP A 275 14.67 -6.78 -19.44
N THR A 276 15.02 -8.02 -19.77
CA THR A 276 14.23 -8.87 -20.68
C THR A 276 13.23 -9.78 -19.98
N GLU A 277 13.26 -9.85 -18.64
CA GLU A 277 12.48 -10.82 -17.87
C GLU A 277 11.33 -10.18 -17.10
N HIS A 278 11.42 -8.88 -16.80
CA HIS A 278 10.34 -8.09 -16.21
C HIS A 278 9.04 -8.19 -17.03
N PRO A 279 7.85 -8.39 -16.41
CA PRO A 279 6.60 -8.71 -17.12
C PRO A 279 6.27 -7.77 -18.30
N ILE A 280 6.48 -6.46 -18.15
CA ILE A 280 6.24 -5.44 -19.19
C ILE A 280 7.09 -5.67 -20.46
N THR A 281 8.35 -6.09 -20.32
CA THR A 281 9.31 -6.27 -21.41
C THR A 281 9.50 -7.72 -21.83
N LYS A 282 9.02 -8.68 -21.04
CA LYS A 282 9.11 -10.12 -21.31
C LYS A 282 8.47 -10.47 -22.65
N GLY A 283 9.26 -11.08 -23.54
CA GLY A 283 8.85 -11.42 -24.91
C GLY A 283 9.03 -10.30 -25.95
N LEU A 284 9.38 -9.07 -25.57
CA LEU A 284 9.74 -8.03 -26.53
C LEU A 284 11.10 -8.34 -27.19
N PRO A 285 11.33 -7.91 -28.44
CA PRO A 285 12.66 -7.95 -29.05
C PRO A 285 13.65 -7.09 -28.25
N LYS A 286 14.91 -7.53 -28.15
CA LYS A 286 15.99 -6.84 -27.40
C LYS A 286 16.20 -5.38 -27.82
N SER A 287 15.75 -5.00 -29.02
CA SER A 287 15.62 -3.61 -29.42
C SER A 287 14.52 -3.44 -30.47
N PHE A 288 13.84 -2.30 -30.46
CA PHE A 288 12.78 -1.95 -31.41
C PHE A 288 12.79 -0.45 -31.74
N LEU A 289 12.35 -0.10 -32.94
CA LEU A 289 12.22 1.29 -33.38
C LEU A 289 10.87 1.86 -32.93
N HIS A 290 10.90 2.92 -32.13
CA HIS A 290 9.73 3.74 -31.85
C HIS A 290 9.49 4.74 -32.98
N ALA A 291 8.24 5.15 -33.16
CA ALA A 291 7.87 6.18 -34.14
C ALA A 291 8.47 7.55 -33.78
N LYS A 292 8.20 8.57 -34.61
CA LYS A 292 8.63 9.94 -34.36
C LYS A 292 8.15 10.41 -32.97
N ASP A 293 9.08 10.78 -32.09
CA ASP A 293 8.78 11.26 -30.75
C ASP A 293 9.89 12.19 -30.22
N GLU A 294 9.75 12.69 -29.00
CA GLU A 294 10.80 13.40 -28.26
C GLU A 294 11.58 12.43 -27.37
N LEU A 295 12.86 12.22 -27.71
CA LEU A 295 13.80 11.47 -26.88
C LEU A 295 14.21 12.36 -25.71
N TYR A 296 13.55 12.19 -24.56
CA TYR A 296 13.88 12.86 -23.30
C TYR A 296 15.28 12.45 -22.81
N GLU A 297 16.03 13.43 -22.31
CA GLU A 297 17.41 13.24 -21.87
C GLU A 297 17.72 14.09 -20.65
N ARG A 298 18.78 13.71 -19.92
CA ARG A 298 19.26 14.47 -18.75
C ARG A 298 18.15 14.71 -17.72
N LEU A 299 17.19 13.81 -17.59
CA LEU A 299 16.16 13.85 -16.56
C LEU A 299 16.82 13.69 -15.18
N ARG A 300 16.23 14.31 -14.15
CA ARG A 300 16.72 14.25 -12.76
C ARG A 300 15.58 13.99 -11.79
N GLY A 301 15.90 13.26 -10.73
CA GLY A 301 15.00 13.00 -9.63
C GLY A 301 15.70 12.17 -8.55
N PRO A 302 15.00 11.81 -7.47
CA PRO A 302 15.54 10.97 -6.40
C PRO A 302 16.07 9.62 -6.89
N ALA A 303 15.45 9.05 -7.95
CA ALA A 303 15.77 7.75 -8.54
C ALA A 303 15.95 6.64 -7.50
N ILE A 304 15.08 6.63 -6.48
CA ILE A 304 15.01 5.61 -5.43
C ILE A 304 14.11 4.47 -5.95
N ASN A 305 14.42 3.22 -5.60
CA ASN A 305 13.64 2.02 -5.99
C ASN A 305 13.30 1.92 -7.49
N MET A 306 14.19 2.42 -8.37
CA MET A 306 13.92 2.55 -9.81
C MET A 306 14.66 1.49 -10.63
N ASN A 307 13.92 0.66 -11.38
CA ASN A 307 14.45 -0.22 -12.42
C ASN A 307 14.33 0.46 -13.81
N ILE A 308 15.29 0.19 -14.70
CA ILE A 308 15.32 0.74 -16.06
C ILE A 308 15.07 -0.42 -17.03
N LEU A 309 13.85 -0.50 -17.56
CA LEU A 309 13.43 -1.56 -18.46
C LEU A 309 13.97 -1.37 -19.88
N ALA A 310 14.04 -0.11 -20.36
CA ALA A 310 14.61 0.22 -21.66
C ALA A 310 15.23 1.63 -21.71
N THR A 311 16.19 1.80 -22.63
CA THR A 311 16.89 3.07 -22.88
C THR A 311 16.95 3.40 -24.37
N ALA A 312 17.00 4.69 -24.74
CA ALA A 312 17.31 5.15 -26.09
C ALA A 312 18.63 5.94 -26.14
N PHE A 313 19.35 5.89 -27.26
CA PHE A 313 20.63 6.62 -27.39
C PHE A 313 20.40 8.07 -27.85
N ALA A 314 20.65 9.02 -26.95
CA ALA A 314 20.51 10.45 -27.17
C ALA A 314 21.68 11.00 -28.03
N SER A 315 21.68 10.69 -29.33
CA SER A 315 22.83 10.95 -30.20
C SER A 315 23.20 12.45 -30.29
N PRO A 316 24.48 12.84 -30.10
CA PRO A 316 24.92 14.23 -30.27
C PRO A 316 24.70 14.79 -31.68
N LYS A 317 24.61 13.91 -32.70
CA LYS A 317 24.23 14.27 -34.08
C LYS A 317 22.78 14.80 -34.17
N ARG A 318 21.94 14.46 -33.20
CA ARG A 318 20.57 14.96 -32.98
C ARG A 318 20.52 16.04 -31.88
N LYS A 319 21.66 16.66 -31.54
CA LYS A 319 21.84 17.56 -30.39
C LYS A 319 21.64 16.91 -29.01
N GLY A 320 21.68 15.58 -28.94
CA GLY A 320 21.46 14.85 -27.69
C GLY A 320 22.69 14.75 -26.79
N SER A 321 22.46 14.24 -25.57
CA SER A 321 23.44 14.17 -24.46
C SER A 321 24.65 13.25 -24.68
N GLY A 322 24.58 12.31 -25.63
CA GLY A 322 25.59 11.25 -25.81
C GLY A 322 25.41 10.04 -24.89
N ARG A 323 24.29 9.94 -24.17
CA ARG A 323 24.01 8.87 -23.20
C ARG A 323 22.95 7.89 -23.72
N HIS A 324 22.88 6.70 -23.12
CA HIS A 324 21.68 5.87 -23.21
C HIS A 324 20.73 6.27 -22.09
N GLU A 325 19.79 7.16 -22.41
CA GLU A 325 18.84 7.76 -21.47
C GLU A 325 17.69 6.77 -21.18
N PRO A 326 17.17 6.68 -19.95
CA PRO A 326 16.00 5.85 -19.63
C PRO A 326 14.76 6.29 -20.39
N THR A 327 13.99 5.33 -20.92
CA THR A 327 12.73 5.60 -21.65
C THR A 327 11.54 4.81 -21.13
N LEU A 328 11.77 3.61 -20.59
CA LEU A 328 10.77 2.80 -19.89
C LEU A 328 11.38 2.41 -18.53
N MET A 329 10.69 2.73 -17.45
CA MET A 329 11.14 2.53 -16.08
C MET A 329 10.00 1.98 -15.22
N THR A 330 10.37 1.31 -14.14
CA THR A 330 9.45 1.03 -13.02
C THR A 330 10.04 1.54 -11.71
N ILE A 331 9.16 1.97 -10.80
CA ILE A 331 9.51 2.52 -9.48
C ILE A 331 8.56 1.92 -8.45
N ASP A 332 9.06 1.59 -7.26
CA ASP A 332 8.24 1.15 -6.12
C ASP A 332 8.13 2.24 -5.04
N TYR A 333 6.91 2.69 -4.73
CA TYR A 333 6.62 3.70 -3.70
C TYR A 333 5.61 3.16 -2.68
N GLY A 334 6.09 2.91 -1.45
CA GLY A 334 5.30 2.25 -0.42
C GLY A 334 5.00 0.80 -0.80
N LEU A 335 3.75 0.51 -1.13
CA LEU A 335 3.27 -0.78 -1.65
C LEU A 335 2.84 -0.71 -3.13
N GLY A 336 2.78 0.49 -3.71
CA GLY A 336 2.31 0.74 -5.08
C GLY A 336 3.43 0.62 -6.12
N ARG A 337 3.02 0.16 -7.30
CA ARG A 337 3.87 -0.05 -8.48
C ARG A 337 3.67 1.08 -9.48
N ILE A 338 4.76 1.73 -9.86
CA ILE A 338 4.74 2.83 -10.82
C ILE A 338 5.38 2.40 -12.12
N PHE A 339 4.66 2.53 -13.24
CA PHE A 339 5.25 2.47 -14.58
C PHE A 339 5.46 3.88 -15.11
N HIS A 340 6.67 4.19 -15.56
CA HIS A 340 7.00 5.48 -16.15
C HIS A 340 7.51 5.27 -17.59
N THR A 341 6.77 5.82 -18.55
CA THR A 341 7.21 5.93 -19.95
C THR A 341 7.44 7.39 -20.33
N THR A 342 8.64 7.70 -20.83
CA THR A 342 8.95 9.06 -21.34
C THR A 342 8.44 9.28 -22.77
N LEU A 343 7.81 8.27 -23.37
CA LEU A 343 7.27 8.31 -24.73
C LEU A 343 5.85 8.90 -24.75
N GLY A 344 5.44 9.53 -25.86
CA GLY A 344 4.06 9.97 -26.09
C GLY A 344 3.84 11.47 -26.32
N HIS A 345 4.76 12.18 -27.02
CA HIS A 345 4.68 13.63 -27.20
C HIS A 345 3.37 14.18 -27.81
N ALA A 346 2.79 13.47 -28.78
CA ALA A 346 1.60 13.87 -29.52
C ALA A 346 0.90 12.66 -30.16
N THR A 347 -0.24 12.89 -30.86
CA THR A 347 -1.00 11.87 -31.61
C THR A 347 -0.11 10.81 -32.27
N TYR A 348 0.84 11.21 -33.14
CA TYR A 348 1.63 10.30 -33.97
C TYR A 348 2.65 9.46 -33.18
N SER A 349 3.03 9.90 -31.98
CA SER A 349 3.84 9.14 -31.04
C SER A 349 3.00 8.05 -30.37
N CYS A 350 1.80 8.43 -29.92
CA CYS A 350 0.85 7.53 -29.27
C CYS A 350 0.21 6.52 -30.24
N GLU A 351 0.20 6.80 -31.56
CA GLU A 351 -0.20 5.84 -32.61
C GLU A 351 0.82 4.69 -32.79
N CYS A 352 2.03 4.74 -32.21
CA CYS A 352 3.02 3.68 -32.38
C CYS A 352 2.66 2.40 -31.63
N VAL A 353 2.78 1.24 -32.29
CA VAL A 353 2.50 -0.07 -31.71
C VAL A 353 3.43 -0.38 -30.52
N ALA A 354 4.67 0.10 -30.54
CA ALA A 354 5.57 -0.01 -29.39
C ALA A 354 5.05 0.77 -28.17
N PHE A 355 4.67 2.04 -28.36
CA PHE A 355 4.02 2.84 -27.31
C PHE A 355 2.77 2.15 -26.78
N VAL A 356 1.81 1.80 -27.64
CA VAL A 356 0.54 1.19 -27.23
C VAL A 356 0.78 -0.11 -26.45
N THR A 357 1.65 -0.99 -26.94
CA THR A 357 1.95 -2.27 -26.27
C THR A 357 2.61 -2.06 -24.91
N THR A 358 3.59 -1.17 -24.81
CA THR A 358 4.30 -0.91 -23.53
C THR A 358 3.44 -0.14 -22.54
N PHE A 359 2.58 0.78 -22.99
CA PHE A 359 1.57 1.44 -22.17
C PHE A 359 0.58 0.43 -21.60
N LEU A 360 -0.03 -0.42 -22.42
CA LEU A 360 -1.00 -1.42 -21.98
C LEU A 360 -0.41 -2.40 -20.96
N ARG A 361 0.74 -3.00 -21.27
CA ARG A 361 1.44 -3.92 -20.37
C ARG A 361 1.91 -3.21 -19.08
N GLY A 362 2.31 -1.95 -19.19
CA GLY A 362 2.71 -1.13 -18.04
C GLY A 362 1.55 -0.76 -17.11
N THR A 363 0.37 -0.47 -17.65
CA THR A 363 -0.84 -0.22 -16.87
C THR A 363 -1.36 -1.51 -16.22
N GLU A 364 -1.33 -2.64 -16.93
CA GLU A 364 -1.65 -3.97 -16.37
C GLU A 364 -0.72 -4.32 -15.19
N TRP A 365 0.59 -4.11 -15.37
CA TRP A 365 1.60 -4.36 -14.33
C TRP A 365 1.48 -3.40 -13.13
N ALA A 366 1.23 -2.11 -13.36
CA ALA A 366 1.01 -1.16 -12.29
C ALA A 366 -0.20 -1.57 -11.43
N ALA A 367 -1.32 -1.95 -12.06
CA ALA A 367 -2.51 -2.44 -11.36
C ALA A 367 -2.29 -3.78 -10.63
N THR A 368 -1.68 -4.78 -11.28
CA THR A 368 -1.73 -6.19 -10.80
C THR A 368 -0.40 -6.78 -10.34
N GLY A 369 0.73 -6.24 -10.81
CA GLY A 369 2.07 -6.82 -10.70
C GLY A 369 2.42 -7.84 -11.78
N GLU A 370 1.45 -8.29 -12.57
CA GLU A 370 1.61 -9.28 -13.64
C GLU A 370 1.34 -8.66 -15.03
N VAL A 371 1.61 -9.40 -16.10
CA VAL A 371 1.28 -9.00 -17.48
C VAL A 371 0.76 -10.20 -18.26
N THR A 372 -0.50 -10.13 -18.70
CA THR A 372 -1.17 -11.13 -19.53
C THR A 372 -1.48 -10.61 -20.94
N ILE A 373 -1.26 -9.31 -21.20
CA ILE A 373 -1.33 -8.72 -22.53
C ILE A 373 -0.13 -9.20 -23.37
N GLU A 374 -0.42 -9.89 -24.47
CA GLU A 374 0.57 -10.45 -25.38
C GLU A 374 1.28 -9.38 -26.23
N VAL A 375 2.43 -9.76 -26.80
CA VAL A 375 3.15 -8.93 -27.77
C VAL A 375 2.51 -9.15 -29.16
N PRO A 376 1.99 -8.12 -29.83
CA PRO A 376 1.24 -8.30 -31.08
C PRO A 376 2.16 -8.64 -32.26
N GLU A 377 1.63 -9.34 -33.27
CA GLU A 377 2.39 -9.76 -34.46
C GLU A 377 3.01 -8.61 -35.28
N ASP A 378 2.43 -7.41 -35.19
CA ASP A 378 2.91 -6.19 -35.84
C ASP A 378 3.79 -5.31 -34.93
N PHE A 379 4.29 -5.85 -33.80
CA PHE A 379 5.18 -5.12 -32.91
C PHE A 379 6.47 -4.66 -33.65
N PRO A 380 6.97 -3.44 -33.42
CA PRO A 380 8.10 -2.90 -34.18
C PRO A 380 9.39 -3.72 -34.09
N THR A 381 10.12 -3.75 -35.20
CA THR A 381 11.46 -4.34 -35.29
C THR A 381 12.53 -3.30 -34.96
N ALA A 382 13.79 -3.72 -34.78
CA ALA A 382 14.93 -2.82 -34.60
C ALA A 382 15.05 -1.74 -35.69
N ASP A 383 14.67 -2.07 -36.92
CA ASP A 383 14.94 -1.27 -38.13
C ASP A 383 13.70 -0.52 -38.65
N LYS A 384 12.51 -0.84 -38.12
CA LYS A 384 11.23 -0.37 -38.68
C LYS A 384 10.16 -0.22 -37.59
N ALA A 385 9.71 1.02 -37.42
CA ALA A 385 8.56 1.40 -36.60
C ALA A 385 7.24 0.95 -37.26
N VAL A 386 6.22 0.71 -36.44
CA VAL A 386 4.86 0.42 -36.86
C VAL A 386 3.92 1.33 -36.07
N SER A 387 2.97 1.95 -36.76
CA SER A 387 1.94 2.80 -36.15
C SER A 387 0.55 2.47 -36.70
N ARG A 388 -0.43 2.37 -35.82
CA ARG A 388 -1.85 2.16 -36.14
C ARG A 388 -2.56 3.51 -35.99
N LYS A 389 -3.05 4.07 -37.10
CA LYS A 389 -3.73 5.37 -37.09
C LYS A 389 -4.94 5.34 -36.16
N PHE A 390 -5.09 6.38 -35.34
CA PHE A 390 -6.23 6.48 -34.43
C PHE A 390 -7.53 6.72 -35.19
N ALA A 391 -8.50 5.84 -34.97
CA ALA A 391 -9.85 5.93 -35.52
C ALA A 391 -10.85 5.85 -34.37
N VAL A 392 -11.67 6.89 -34.22
CA VAL A 392 -12.71 6.97 -33.19
C VAL A 392 -13.81 5.94 -33.50
N SER A 393 -13.95 4.94 -32.64
CA SER A 393 -14.97 3.89 -32.74
C SER A 393 -16.36 4.45 -32.42
N ARG A 394 -17.20 4.67 -33.44
CA ARG A 394 -18.52 5.31 -33.29
C ARG A 394 -19.64 4.42 -32.71
N ASN A 395 -19.39 3.15 -32.40
CA ASN A 395 -20.42 2.17 -32.04
C ASN A 395 -20.12 1.47 -30.70
N PHE A 396 -20.57 2.05 -29.59
CA PHE A 396 -20.58 1.41 -28.26
C PHE A 396 -21.97 1.55 -27.60
N GLU A 397 -23.01 0.95 -28.22
CA GLU A 397 -24.38 1.04 -27.68
C GLU A 397 -25.33 -0.12 -28.05
N MET A 398 -24.90 -1.09 -28.88
CA MET A 398 -25.81 -2.07 -29.52
C MET A 398 -25.44 -3.55 -29.35
N ALA A 399 -24.26 -3.90 -28.83
CA ALA A 399 -23.80 -5.29 -28.76
C ALA A 399 -24.32 -6.05 -27.52
N ALA A 400 -24.21 -5.43 -26.34
CA ALA A 400 -24.42 -6.08 -25.03
C ALA A 400 -25.81 -6.69 -24.81
N ALA A 401 -26.85 -6.23 -25.52
CA ALA A 401 -28.23 -6.66 -25.33
C ALA A 401 -28.52 -8.12 -25.76
N THR A 402 -27.59 -8.80 -26.43
CA THR A 402 -27.88 -10.08 -27.12
C THR A 402 -27.42 -11.31 -26.35
N GLU A 403 -26.30 -11.24 -25.61
CA GLU A 403 -25.61 -12.44 -25.08
C GLU A 403 -26.01 -12.79 -23.63
N ALA A 404 -26.51 -11.82 -22.87
CA ALA A 404 -26.89 -11.94 -21.46
C ALA A 404 -27.99 -13.00 -21.15
N LYS A 405 -28.57 -13.66 -22.16
CA LYS A 405 -29.63 -14.67 -22.00
C LYS A 405 -29.16 -16.14 -21.99
N ALA A 406 -27.87 -16.41 -22.23
CA ALA A 406 -27.38 -17.79 -22.42
C ALA A 406 -26.70 -18.44 -21.20
N ALA A 407 -26.16 -17.65 -20.25
CA ALA A 407 -25.12 -18.13 -19.32
C ALA A 407 -25.62 -18.63 -17.94
N GLN A 408 -26.87 -18.41 -17.55
CA GLN A 408 -27.36 -18.72 -16.18
C GLN A 408 -27.77 -20.19 -15.98
N GLN A 409 -26.81 -21.12 -15.89
CA GLN A 409 -26.89 -22.35 -15.05
C GLN A 409 -25.61 -23.22 -15.08
N ALA A 410 -24.61 -22.87 -14.26
CA ALA A 410 -23.55 -23.78 -13.82
C ALA A 410 -22.96 -23.29 -12.47
N PRO A 411 -22.54 -24.18 -11.55
CA PRO A 411 -21.88 -23.75 -10.32
C PRO A 411 -20.43 -23.31 -10.63
N GLN A 412 -20.09 -22.08 -10.22
CA GLN A 412 -18.75 -21.51 -10.39
C GLN A 412 -17.77 -22.14 -9.39
N VAL A 413 -16.61 -22.58 -9.87
CA VAL A 413 -15.42 -22.78 -9.03
C VAL A 413 -14.66 -21.47 -9.04
N GLN A 414 -14.37 -20.89 -7.87
CA GLN A 414 -13.60 -19.64 -7.81
C GLN A 414 -12.26 -19.78 -8.55
N LYS A 415 -12.02 -18.86 -9.49
CA LYS A 415 -10.72 -18.70 -10.13
C LYS A 415 -9.83 -17.90 -9.18
N LEU A 416 -8.66 -18.45 -8.81
CA LEU A 416 -7.74 -17.79 -7.89
C LEU A 416 -7.07 -16.57 -8.54
N GLU A 417 -6.68 -15.61 -7.71
CA GLU A 417 -5.87 -14.44 -8.11
C GLU A 417 -4.49 -14.89 -8.61
N ASP A 418 -3.88 -14.13 -9.52
CA ASP A 418 -2.69 -14.63 -10.23
C ASP A 418 -1.48 -14.80 -9.30
N GLY A 419 -0.81 -15.94 -9.40
CA GLY A 419 0.22 -16.42 -8.48
C GLY A 419 -0.26 -16.91 -7.11
N PHE A 420 -1.55 -16.84 -6.76
CA PHE A 420 -2.07 -17.43 -5.51
C PHE A 420 -2.42 -18.91 -5.70
N ILE A 421 -1.86 -19.78 -4.86
CA ILE A 421 -2.27 -21.18 -4.71
C ILE A 421 -3.24 -21.34 -3.54
N PRO A 422 -4.18 -22.29 -3.57
CA PRO A 422 -5.07 -22.53 -2.45
C PRO A 422 -4.32 -23.25 -1.33
N LEU A 423 -4.42 -22.76 -0.10
CA LEU A 423 -4.12 -23.57 1.10
C LEU A 423 -5.32 -24.40 1.53
N PHE A 424 -6.52 -24.07 1.06
CA PHE A 424 -7.74 -24.84 1.29
C PHE A 424 -8.53 -24.95 -0.02
N ASP A 425 -8.91 -26.16 -0.42
CA ASP A 425 -9.56 -26.48 -1.69
C ASP A 425 -11.08 -26.27 -1.69
N GLY A 426 -11.65 -25.86 -0.55
CA GLY A 426 -13.08 -25.70 -0.33
C GLY A 426 -13.85 -27.01 -0.12
N LYS A 427 -13.17 -28.15 0.10
CA LYS A 427 -13.76 -29.51 0.13
C LYS A 427 -13.13 -30.44 1.18
N THR A 428 -11.83 -30.32 1.45
CA THR A 428 -11.04 -31.20 2.31
C THR A 428 -10.12 -30.39 3.21
N LEU A 429 -9.64 -31.00 4.30
CA LEU A 429 -8.59 -30.40 5.15
C LEU A 429 -7.20 -30.99 4.83
N GLU A 430 -7.01 -31.44 3.58
CA GLU A 430 -5.70 -31.90 3.10
C GLU A 430 -4.69 -30.74 3.09
N GLY A 431 -3.44 -31.02 3.50
CA GLY A 431 -2.39 -29.99 3.66
C GLY A 431 -2.42 -29.25 5.00
N TRP A 432 -3.20 -29.71 5.98
CA TRP A 432 -3.26 -29.20 7.35
C TRP A 432 -3.09 -30.33 8.38
N THR A 433 -2.80 -29.94 9.62
CA THR A 433 -2.73 -30.81 10.81
C THR A 433 -3.33 -30.06 12.02
N SER A 434 -4.25 -30.69 12.77
CA SER A 434 -4.69 -30.15 14.08
C SER A 434 -3.65 -30.44 15.17
N ALA A 435 -3.39 -29.48 16.05
CA ALA A 435 -2.39 -29.62 17.11
C ALA A 435 -2.76 -30.66 18.18
N HIS A 436 -4.05 -30.86 18.45
CA HIS A 436 -4.53 -31.83 19.46
C HIS A 436 -5.00 -33.18 18.92
N SER A 437 -5.40 -33.27 17.65
CA SER A 437 -5.97 -34.46 17.03
C SER A 437 -4.97 -35.63 16.87
N LYS A 438 -5.49 -36.86 16.78
CA LYS A 438 -4.68 -38.10 16.77
C LYS A 438 -5.25 -39.19 15.86
N GLY A 439 -4.88 -39.10 14.60
CA GLY A 439 -5.16 -40.13 13.60
C GLY A 439 -5.24 -39.53 12.21
N GLU A 440 -5.31 -40.40 11.21
CA GLU A 440 -5.62 -40.00 9.83
C GLU A 440 -7.07 -39.49 9.77
N GLY A 441 -7.27 -38.23 9.33
CA GLY A 441 -8.58 -37.61 9.22
C GLY A 441 -9.23 -37.10 10.52
N ASP A 442 -8.49 -37.04 11.63
CA ASP A 442 -8.97 -36.38 12.86
C ASP A 442 -8.63 -34.88 12.82
N TRP A 443 -9.67 -34.04 12.91
CA TRP A 443 -9.60 -32.58 12.77
C TRP A 443 -10.18 -31.83 13.98
N GLY A 444 -10.51 -32.51 15.07
CA GLY A 444 -10.84 -31.87 16.35
C GLY A 444 -12.08 -30.96 16.30
N PRO A 445 -11.93 -29.62 16.42
CA PRO A 445 -13.04 -28.67 16.26
C PRO A 445 -13.29 -28.25 14.80
N TYR A 446 -12.40 -28.56 13.86
CA TYR A 446 -12.48 -28.14 12.46
C TYR A 446 -13.25 -29.16 11.60
N SER A 447 -13.93 -28.66 10.57
CA SER A 447 -14.71 -29.45 9.60
C SER A 447 -14.91 -28.64 8.33
N VAL A 448 -15.39 -29.26 7.24
CA VAL A 448 -15.73 -28.55 6.00
C VAL A 448 -17.24 -28.35 5.89
N ASN A 449 -17.64 -27.11 5.62
CA ASN A 449 -18.98 -26.75 5.18
C ASN A 449 -18.98 -26.68 3.65
N GLU A 450 -19.49 -27.73 2.99
CA GLU A 450 -19.52 -27.86 1.52
C GLU A 450 -20.29 -26.73 0.83
N ALA A 451 -21.33 -26.19 1.46
CA ALA A 451 -22.22 -25.20 0.86
C ALA A 451 -21.63 -23.78 0.86
N GLU A 452 -20.80 -23.45 1.84
CA GLU A 452 -20.05 -22.17 1.94
C GLU A 452 -18.60 -22.30 1.44
N GLN A 453 -18.19 -23.51 1.04
CA GLN A 453 -16.81 -23.89 0.73
C GLN A 453 -15.81 -23.39 1.80
N ALA A 454 -16.13 -23.67 3.08
CA ALA A 454 -15.49 -23.05 4.24
C ALA A 454 -15.01 -24.09 5.27
N ILE A 455 -13.90 -23.82 5.95
CA ILE A 455 -13.52 -24.49 7.21
C ILE A 455 -14.44 -23.95 8.30
N HIS A 456 -15.31 -24.79 8.87
CA HIS A 456 -16.25 -24.42 9.93
C HIS A 456 -15.77 -24.96 11.27
N VAL A 457 -15.42 -24.03 12.17
CA VAL A 457 -14.95 -24.29 13.53
C VAL A 457 -16.15 -24.46 14.45
N TYR A 458 -16.17 -25.57 15.20
CA TYR A 458 -17.27 -25.99 16.08
C TYR A 458 -18.61 -26.20 15.35
N ALA A 459 -18.59 -26.62 14.08
CA ALA A 459 -19.79 -26.94 13.32
C ALA A 459 -20.72 -27.92 14.07
N GLY A 460 -22.01 -27.59 14.12
CA GLY A 460 -23.05 -28.42 14.75
C GLY A 460 -22.91 -28.62 16.27
N ARG A 461 -21.98 -27.94 16.96
CA ARG A 461 -21.83 -28.05 18.41
C ARG A 461 -22.93 -27.25 19.11
N GLU A 462 -23.58 -27.85 20.11
CA GLU A 462 -24.66 -27.22 20.90
C GLU A 462 -24.22 -25.88 21.51
N ALA A 463 -25.06 -24.85 21.37
CA ALA A 463 -24.82 -23.51 21.90
C ALA A 463 -24.45 -23.53 23.39
N ASN A 464 -23.43 -22.78 23.80
CA ASN A 464 -22.92 -22.73 25.18
C ASN A 464 -22.30 -24.04 25.73
N SER A 465 -22.27 -25.14 24.95
CA SER A 465 -21.60 -26.39 25.36
C SER A 465 -20.10 -26.18 25.62
N LYS A 466 -19.49 -27.08 26.40
CA LYS A 466 -18.04 -27.05 26.64
C LYS A 466 -17.29 -27.55 25.42
N GLN A 467 -16.42 -26.71 24.86
CA GLN A 467 -15.51 -27.06 23.78
C GLN A 467 -14.04 -27.00 24.23
N SER A 468 -13.13 -27.53 23.41
CA SER A 468 -11.67 -27.38 23.57
C SER A 468 -11.13 -26.30 22.64
N THR A 469 -10.05 -25.64 23.05
CA THR A 469 -9.19 -24.89 22.13
C THR A 469 -8.35 -25.84 21.28
N ASP A 470 -8.00 -25.40 20.08
CA ASP A 470 -7.08 -26.08 19.16
C ASP A 470 -6.46 -25.06 18.17
N CYS A 471 -5.51 -25.52 17.37
CA CYS A 471 -4.98 -24.79 16.21
C CYS A 471 -4.86 -25.73 15.01
N LEU A 472 -5.34 -25.30 13.86
CA LEU A 472 -5.15 -25.97 12.57
C LEU A 472 -3.91 -25.37 11.90
N VAL A 473 -2.84 -26.14 11.78
CA VAL A 473 -1.52 -25.71 11.28
C VAL A 473 -1.33 -26.24 9.85
N SER A 474 -0.84 -25.42 8.92
CA SER A 474 -0.54 -25.87 7.55
C SER A 474 0.65 -26.82 7.53
N ASP A 475 0.62 -27.91 6.77
CA ASP A 475 1.75 -28.84 6.67
C ASP A 475 3.00 -28.17 6.05
N GLN A 476 2.76 -27.22 5.14
CA GLN A 476 3.79 -26.42 4.48
C GLN A 476 4.27 -25.24 5.35
N GLN A 477 5.50 -24.79 5.08
CA GLN A 477 6.14 -23.63 5.73
C GLN A 477 6.51 -22.57 4.70
N PHE A 478 6.25 -21.30 5.03
CA PHE A 478 6.41 -20.14 4.15
C PHE A 478 7.35 -19.11 4.77
N SER A 479 8.05 -18.35 3.92
CA SER A 479 9.07 -17.38 4.35
C SER A 479 8.73 -15.95 3.91
N HIS A 480 8.69 -15.73 2.60
CA HIS A 480 8.23 -14.49 1.98
C HIS A 480 6.92 -14.82 1.26
N PHE A 481 5.81 -14.17 1.61
CA PHE A 481 4.49 -14.51 1.08
C PHE A 481 3.45 -13.41 1.28
N ILE A 482 2.38 -13.46 0.48
CA ILE A 482 1.10 -12.81 0.76
C ILE A 482 0.09 -13.93 1.04
N LEU A 483 -0.56 -13.92 2.20
CA LEU A 483 -1.65 -14.83 2.56
C LEU A 483 -2.94 -14.03 2.66
N LYS A 484 -3.96 -14.44 1.91
CA LYS A 484 -5.34 -13.94 1.98
C LYS A 484 -6.27 -15.00 2.54
N LEU A 485 -7.25 -14.58 3.35
CA LEU A 485 -8.41 -15.39 3.72
C LEU A 485 -9.62 -14.52 4.04
N GLU A 486 -10.80 -15.12 4.04
CA GLU A 486 -12.01 -14.52 4.60
C GLU A 486 -12.41 -15.26 5.90
N TYR A 487 -12.92 -14.53 6.90
CA TYR A 487 -13.59 -15.14 8.05
C TYR A 487 -14.97 -14.54 8.31
N LYS A 488 -15.83 -15.34 8.94
CA LYS A 488 -17.16 -14.93 9.42
C LYS A 488 -17.42 -15.54 10.79
N TRP A 489 -17.81 -14.72 11.76
CA TRP A 489 -18.28 -15.22 13.05
C TRP A 489 -19.59 -15.98 12.90
N GLY A 490 -19.65 -17.16 13.50
CA GLY A 490 -20.90 -17.85 13.76
C GLY A 490 -21.69 -17.20 14.89
N GLU A 491 -22.90 -17.68 15.11
CA GLU A 491 -23.75 -17.18 16.18
C GLU A 491 -23.18 -17.53 17.56
N ASN A 492 -22.68 -18.75 17.68
CA ASN A 492 -22.44 -19.41 18.96
C ASN A 492 -21.16 -18.97 19.66
N ARG A 493 -21.22 -19.06 20.99
CA ARG A 493 -20.07 -19.02 21.91
C ARG A 493 -20.16 -20.22 22.84
N TYR A 494 -19.02 -20.74 23.27
CA TYR A 494 -18.89 -22.02 23.95
C TYR A 494 -18.25 -21.88 25.33
N ALA A 495 -18.53 -22.80 26.24
CA ALA A 495 -17.95 -22.77 27.58
C ALA A 495 -16.45 -23.10 27.54
N PRO A 496 -15.59 -22.31 28.22
CA PRO A 496 -15.91 -21.37 29.29
C PRO A 496 -16.17 -19.91 28.86
N ARG A 497 -15.97 -19.53 27.60
CA ARG A 497 -16.03 -18.13 27.11
C ARG A 497 -17.42 -17.65 26.63
N THR A 498 -18.52 -18.30 27.02
CA THR A 498 -19.88 -17.96 26.53
C THR A 498 -20.27 -16.48 26.71
N ASN A 499 -19.70 -15.83 27.72
CA ASN A 499 -19.96 -14.44 28.09
C ASN A 499 -18.80 -13.47 27.89
N TRP A 500 -17.82 -13.82 27.04
CA TRP A 500 -16.78 -12.88 26.58
C TRP A 500 -16.99 -12.49 25.12
N ASP A 501 -16.29 -11.43 24.68
CA ASP A 501 -16.06 -11.14 23.27
C ASP A 501 -15.45 -12.37 22.57
N ARG A 502 -15.77 -12.59 21.28
CA ARG A 502 -15.18 -13.67 20.48
C ARG A 502 -13.69 -13.42 20.25
N ASP A 503 -12.93 -14.51 20.26
CA ASP A 503 -11.47 -14.54 20.20
C ASP A 503 -11.05 -15.65 19.24
N ALA A 504 -10.08 -15.36 18.38
CA ALA A 504 -9.36 -16.27 17.49
C ALA A 504 -8.13 -15.52 16.93
N GLY A 505 -7.41 -16.13 15.99
CA GLY A 505 -6.25 -15.51 15.36
C GLY A 505 -5.78 -16.24 14.12
N LEU A 506 -5.11 -15.48 13.26
CA LEU A 506 -4.30 -15.95 12.13
C LEU A 506 -2.82 -15.91 12.54
N LEU A 507 -2.22 -17.09 12.67
CA LEU A 507 -0.84 -17.26 13.10
C LEU A 507 0.07 -17.42 11.87
N PHE A 508 1.26 -16.81 11.96
CA PHE A 508 2.31 -16.93 10.94
C PHE A 508 3.68 -17.14 11.59
N HIS A 509 4.63 -17.65 10.80
CA HIS A 509 5.90 -18.20 11.29
C HIS A 509 5.70 -19.16 12.47
N VAL A 510 4.66 -20.02 12.39
CA VAL A 510 4.39 -21.07 13.38
C VAL A 510 5.54 -22.08 13.37
N HIS A 511 6.12 -22.35 14.54
CA HIS A 511 7.29 -23.23 14.69
C HIS A 511 7.39 -23.83 16.10
N GLY A 512 8.40 -24.70 16.27
CA GLY A 512 8.69 -25.36 17.55
C GLY A 512 7.88 -26.65 17.72
N ASP A 513 7.07 -26.71 18.77
CA ASP A 513 6.24 -27.89 19.08
C ASP A 513 4.81 -27.66 18.60
N LEU A 514 4.50 -28.21 17.42
CA LEU A 514 3.21 -28.06 16.74
C LEU A 514 2.08 -28.87 17.39
N THR A 515 2.37 -29.72 18.39
CA THR A 515 1.35 -30.49 19.14
C THR A 515 0.72 -29.70 20.29
N LYS A 516 1.03 -28.40 20.38
CA LYS A 516 0.42 -27.45 21.32
C LYS A 516 -0.62 -26.61 20.60
N VAL A 517 -1.76 -26.38 21.26
CA VAL A 517 -2.79 -25.38 20.87
C VAL A 517 -2.14 -24.09 20.37
N TRP A 518 -1.32 -23.46 21.20
CA TRP A 518 -0.59 -22.24 20.87
C TRP A 518 0.91 -22.59 20.73
N PRO A 519 1.39 -22.90 19.51
CA PRO A 519 2.81 -23.10 19.21
C PRO A 519 3.56 -21.76 19.25
N PHE A 520 4.86 -21.74 18.93
CA PHE A 520 5.60 -20.48 18.85
C PHE A 520 5.32 -19.79 17.51
N SER A 521 4.82 -18.56 17.55
CA SER A 521 4.40 -17.84 16.34
C SER A 521 4.33 -16.33 16.56
N LEU A 522 4.10 -15.62 15.46
CA LEU A 522 3.49 -14.29 15.45
C LEU A 522 2.01 -14.44 15.07
N GLU A 523 1.18 -13.48 15.44
CA GLU A 523 -0.28 -13.55 15.27
C GLU A 523 -0.88 -12.21 14.88
N MET A 524 -1.74 -12.27 13.86
CA MET A 524 -2.74 -11.26 13.54
C MET A 524 -4.04 -11.69 14.22
N GLN A 525 -4.45 -10.95 15.26
CA GLN A 525 -5.65 -11.26 16.04
C GLN A 525 -6.91 -11.29 15.17
N ILE A 526 -7.90 -12.08 15.58
CA ILE A 526 -9.28 -12.05 15.12
C ILE A 526 -10.15 -11.80 16.36
N GLY A 527 -10.48 -10.54 16.61
CA GLY A 527 -11.07 -10.10 17.88
C GLY A 527 -12.34 -9.29 17.67
N GLU A 528 -13.40 -9.63 18.41
CA GLU A 528 -14.72 -9.01 18.23
C GLU A 528 -14.71 -7.51 18.52
N SER A 529 -15.03 -6.71 17.51
CA SER A 529 -14.87 -5.25 17.53
C SER A 529 -16.14 -4.56 17.02
N PRO A 530 -16.76 -3.63 17.79
CA PRO A 530 -16.26 -3.02 19.04
C PRO A 530 -16.48 -3.85 20.32
N GLY A 531 -16.97 -5.09 20.22
CA GLY A 531 -17.23 -6.01 21.34
C GLY A 531 -18.60 -5.81 22.02
N ASP A 532 -19.43 -6.85 22.07
CA ASP A 532 -20.72 -6.81 22.78
C ASP A 532 -20.58 -7.10 24.30
N LYS A 533 -19.49 -7.75 24.72
CA LYS A 533 -19.30 -8.39 26.03
C LYS A 533 -17.98 -7.95 26.70
N PRO A 534 -17.72 -8.37 27.96
CA PRO A 534 -16.46 -8.12 28.64
C PRO A 534 -15.49 -9.30 28.51
N ASP A 535 -14.19 -9.04 28.40
CA ASP A 535 -13.14 -10.06 28.41
C ASP A 535 -12.94 -10.73 29.80
N ALA A 536 -11.97 -11.64 29.87
CA ALA A 536 -11.46 -12.27 31.10
C ALA A 536 -11.09 -11.31 32.26
N LYS A 537 -10.97 -10.00 32.01
CA LYS A 537 -10.60 -8.96 32.98
C LYS A 537 -11.68 -7.88 33.13
N GLY A 538 -12.83 -8.03 32.49
CA GLY A 538 -13.96 -7.08 32.58
C GLY A 538 -13.95 -5.95 31.55
N ALA A 539 -13.01 -5.93 30.60
CA ALA A 539 -12.90 -4.88 29.57
C ALA A 539 -13.63 -5.30 28.29
N LYS A 540 -14.49 -4.43 27.74
CA LYS A 540 -15.14 -4.64 26.44
C LYS A 540 -14.23 -4.24 25.28
N GLY A 541 -14.37 -4.88 24.12
CA GLY A 541 -13.65 -4.49 22.89
C GLY A 541 -12.14 -4.51 23.08
N ARG A 542 -11.64 -5.41 23.93
CA ARG A 542 -10.27 -5.36 24.45
C ARG A 542 -9.24 -5.67 23.36
N PHE A 543 -9.65 -6.48 22.40
CA PHE A 543 -8.89 -6.96 21.25
C PHE A 543 -9.62 -6.51 19.98
N HIS A 544 -8.90 -6.18 18.92
CA HIS A 544 -9.47 -5.93 17.60
C HIS A 544 -8.77 -6.82 16.59
N SER A 545 -9.44 -7.16 15.49
CA SER A 545 -8.78 -7.84 14.37
C SER A 545 -7.58 -7.02 13.87
N GLY A 546 -6.45 -7.67 13.60
CA GLY A 546 -5.21 -6.96 13.29
C GLY A 546 -4.43 -6.39 14.48
N ASP A 547 -4.85 -6.61 15.73
CA ASP A 547 -3.90 -6.52 16.86
C ASP A 547 -2.77 -7.55 16.65
N LEU A 548 -1.53 -7.20 17.02
CA LEU A 548 -0.38 -8.10 16.97
C LEU A 548 -0.23 -8.85 18.29
N PHE A 549 -0.10 -10.17 18.21
CA PHE A 549 0.35 -11.01 19.32
C PHE A 549 1.66 -11.75 18.98
N VAL A 550 2.43 -12.06 20.02
CA VAL A 550 3.79 -12.64 19.92
C VAL A 550 3.87 -13.82 20.88
N LEU A 551 3.70 -15.04 20.37
CA LEU A 551 3.44 -16.25 21.14
C LEU A 551 4.74 -16.95 21.53
N GLY A 552 5.64 -16.22 22.17
CA GLY A 552 6.89 -16.80 22.67
C GLY A 552 7.70 -15.83 23.50
N ARG A 553 8.12 -16.24 24.71
CA ARG A 553 8.92 -15.37 25.60
C ARG A 553 10.30 -15.04 25.04
N HIS A 554 10.78 -15.81 24.06
CA HIS A 554 12.01 -15.63 23.31
C HIS A 554 11.80 -14.94 21.95
N LEU A 555 10.55 -14.67 21.53
CA LEU A 555 10.23 -14.00 20.28
C LEU A 555 10.12 -12.48 20.48
N ARG A 556 10.61 -11.70 19.51
CA ARG A 556 10.55 -10.23 19.50
C ARG A 556 10.26 -9.71 18.10
N THR A 557 9.54 -8.59 18.04
CA THR A 557 9.42 -7.75 16.85
C THR A 557 9.60 -6.27 17.24
N ASP A 558 9.91 -5.43 16.24
CA ASP A 558 10.04 -3.98 16.36
C ASP A 558 8.83 -3.28 15.72
N THR A 559 7.80 -2.96 16.52
CA THR A 559 6.52 -2.40 16.02
C THR A 559 6.44 -0.88 16.29
N PRO A 560 5.84 -0.05 15.41
CA PRO A 560 5.54 1.36 15.68
C PRO A 560 4.73 1.55 16.98
N ARG A 561 4.91 2.68 17.66
CA ARG A 561 4.28 2.95 18.97
C ARG A 561 2.76 3.13 18.89
N ASP A 562 2.32 3.68 17.77
CA ASP A 562 0.95 3.98 17.34
C ASP A 562 0.35 2.86 16.47
N GLY A 563 1.14 1.84 16.15
CA GLY A 563 0.71 0.61 15.48
C GLY A 563 0.34 0.73 14.01
N LYS A 564 0.29 1.95 13.42
CA LYS A 564 -0.32 2.18 12.09
C LYS A 564 0.59 1.84 10.90
N PHE A 565 1.72 2.55 10.75
CA PHE A 565 2.50 2.57 9.51
C PHE A 565 4.01 2.69 9.76
N TYR A 566 4.81 2.26 8.78
CA TYR A 566 6.20 2.70 8.61
C TYR A 566 6.26 4.21 8.40
N LEU A 567 6.60 4.96 9.45
CA LEU A 567 7.35 6.21 9.27
C LEU A 567 8.82 5.87 9.48
N LYS A 568 9.69 6.35 8.60
CA LYS A 568 11.15 6.09 8.63
C LYS A 568 11.76 6.41 10.00
N ASP A 569 11.27 7.48 10.63
CA ASP A 569 11.71 8.00 11.93
C ASP A 569 10.76 7.63 13.10
N ALA A 570 9.78 6.75 12.89
CA ALA A 570 8.88 6.30 13.97
C ALA A 570 9.67 5.60 15.09
N LYS A 571 9.39 5.98 16.34
CA LYS A 571 9.96 5.32 17.53
C LYS A 571 9.32 3.94 17.75
N ARG A 572 9.87 2.94 17.07
CA ARG A 572 9.52 1.53 17.25
C ARG A 572 9.79 1.06 18.68
N ARG A 573 9.05 0.03 19.10
CA ARG A 573 9.23 -0.68 20.37
C ARG A 573 9.61 -2.12 20.06
N ALA A 574 10.85 -2.49 20.39
CA ALA A 574 11.23 -3.89 20.53
C ALA A 574 10.40 -4.52 21.66
N GLY A 575 9.60 -5.54 21.37
CA GLY A 575 8.65 -6.04 22.36
C GLY A 575 7.91 -7.33 22.00
N GLY A 576 6.81 -7.54 22.71
CA GLY A 576 5.76 -8.49 22.35
C GLY A 576 4.57 -7.77 21.71
N GLY A 577 3.38 -8.35 21.83
CA GLY A 577 2.17 -7.88 21.16
C GLY A 577 1.81 -6.40 21.35
N VAL A 578 1.19 -5.83 20.30
CA VAL A 578 0.77 -4.43 20.18
C VAL A 578 -0.69 -4.39 19.80
N ARG A 579 -1.46 -3.48 20.41
CA ARG A 579 -2.85 -3.24 20.00
C ARG A 579 -2.94 -1.99 19.15
N THR A 580 -3.66 -2.12 18.05
CA THR A 580 -3.90 -1.07 17.06
C THR A 580 -5.18 -0.32 17.42
N HIS A 581 -6.18 -1.07 17.89
CA HIS A 581 -7.57 -0.63 17.98
C HIS A 581 -8.13 -0.14 16.63
N LEU A 582 -7.70 -0.76 15.51
CA LEU A 582 -8.09 -0.37 14.15
C LEU A 582 -8.96 -1.38 13.40
N GLY A 583 -8.92 -2.66 13.76
CA GLY A 583 -9.81 -3.64 13.14
C GLY A 583 -11.27 -3.36 13.47
N VAL A 584 -11.98 -2.73 12.56
CA VAL A 584 -13.44 -2.57 12.60
C VAL A 584 -14.04 -3.66 11.72
N GLU A 585 -14.81 -4.55 12.33
CA GLU A 585 -15.45 -5.65 11.62
C GLU A 585 -16.65 -5.16 10.81
N LYS A 586 -16.92 -5.83 9.69
CA LYS A 586 -18.19 -5.72 8.96
C LYS A 586 -19.36 -6.18 9.85
N PRO A 587 -20.60 -5.76 9.57
CA PRO A 587 -21.78 -6.20 10.31
C PRO A 587 -21.85 -7.72 10.54
N LYS A 588 -22.25 -8.13 11.74
CA LYS A 588 -22.25 -9.54 12.17
C LYS A 588 -23.07 -10.41 11.21
N GLY A 589 -22.38 -11.33 10.52
CA GLY A 589 -22.94 -12.22 9.50
C GLY A 589 -22.37 -12.00 8.11
N GLU A 590 -21.64 -10.90 7.90
CA GLU A 590 -20.82 -10.67 6.70
C GLU A 590 -19.45 -11.36 6.82
N TRP A 591 -18.75 -11.46 5.68
CA TRP A 591 -17.40 -12.01 5.59
C TRP A 591 -16.36 -10.87 5.67
N ASN A 592 -15.55 -10.88 6.73
CA ASN A 592 -14.37 -10.02 6.85
C ASN A 592 -13.22 -10.58 6.01
N GLU A 593 -12.42 -9.71 5.40
CA GLU A 593 -11.19 -10.11 4.70
C GLU A 593 -9.96 -9.85 5.58
N MET A 594 -9.03 -10.80 5.60
CA MET A 594 -7.69 -10.65 6.18
C MET A 594 -6.64 -10.90 5.10
N GLU A 595 -5.69 -9.98 5.01
CA GLU A 595 -4.47 -10.18 4.24
C GLU A 595 -3.25 -9.91 5.12
N ILE A 596 -2.25 -10.78 5.04
CA ILE A 596 -0.93 -10.56 5.65
C ILE A 596 0.15 -10.70 4.59
N ARG A 597 0.93 -9.63 4.40
CA ARG A 597 2.17 -9.62 3.61
C ARG A 597 3.33 -9.87 4.57
N VAL A 598 4.17 -10.86 4.30
CA VAL A 598 5.35 -11.21 5.11
C VAL A 598 6.58 -11.23 4.21
N HIS A 599 7.62 -10.51 4.61
CA HIS A 599 8.95 -10.54 4.00
C HIS A 599 9.90 -11.10 5.06
N GLY A 600 10.22 -12.39 4.93
CA GLY A 600 11.19 -13.12 5.76
C GLY A 600 11.13 -12.79 7.26
N SER A 601 12.25 -12.32 7.80
CA SER A 601 12.36 -11.77 9.16
C SER A 601 12.27 -10.24 9.20
N GLU A 602 12.04 -9.59 8.08
CA GLU A 602 12.29 -8.18 7.87
C GLU A 602 11.03 -7.35 8.19
N LYS A 603 9.87 -7.82 7.71
CA LYS A 603 8.59 -7.10 7.77
C LYS A 603 7.38 -8.04 7.76
N ALA A 604 6.30 -7.65 8.44
CA ALA A 604 4.94 -8.00 8.02
C ALA A 604 4.02 -6.77 8.06
N THR A 605 3.06 -6.75 7.14
CA THR A 605 1.98 -5.77 7.04
C THR A 605 0.66 -6.54 7.17
N PHE A 606 -0.16 -6.15 8.16
CA PHE A 606 -1.49 -6.69 8.41
C PHE A 606 -2.51 -5.76 7.76
N ILE A 607 -3.35 -6.32 6.89
CA ILE A 607 -4.42 -5.63 6.17
C ILE A 607 -5.75 -6.29 6.55
N PHE A 608 -6.74 -5.48 6.93
CA PHE A 608 -8.04 -5.97 7.38
C PHE A 608 -9.16 -5.18 6.70
N ASN A 609 -10.05 -5.89 6.01
CA ASN A 609 -11.11 -5.29 5.18
C ASN A 609 -10.59 -4.19 4.21
N GLY A 610 -9.38 -4.37 3.69
CA GLY A 610 -8.69 -3.42 2.79
C GLY A 610 -7.81 -2.37 3.48
N GLU A 611 -8.00 -2.08 4.78
CA GLU A 611 -7.19 -1.09 5.51
C GLU A 611 -5.91 -1.71 6.09
N VAL A 612 -4.76 -1.01 5.98
CA VAL A 612 -3.54 -1.36 6.71
C VAL A 612 -3.76 -1.07 8.20
N VAL A 613 -3.87 -2.12 9.00
CA VAL A 613 -4.14 -2.03 10.45
C VAL A 613 -2.88 -2.16 11.30
N LEU A 614 -1.83 -2.84 10.81
CA LEU A 614 -0.53 -2.90 11.50
C LEU A 614 0.66 -3.14 10.57
N GLU A 615 1.81 -2.55 10.90
CA GLU A 615 3.11 -2.96 10.37
C GLU A 615 4.10 -3.30 11.49
N THR A 616 4.89 -4.36 11.33
CA THR A 616 5.89 -4.79 12.31
C THR A 616 7.12 -5.38 11.64
N PHE A 617 8.28 -5.30 12.30
CA PHE A 617 9.60 -5.47 11.67
C PHE A 617 10.55 -6.34 12.51
N ASN A 618 11.68 -6.76 11.93
CA ASN A 618 12.84 -7.34 12.64
C ASN A 618 12.49 -8.55 13.53
N PHE A 619 11.79 -9.53 12.94
CA PHE A 619 11.32 -10.74 13.61
C PHE A 619 12.50 -11.58 14.06
N THR A 620 12.55 -11.84 15.35
CA THR A 620 13.71 -12.48 15.97
C THR A 620 13.31 -13.44 17.08
N GLN A 621 14.10 -14.50 17.21
CA GLN A 621 13.98 -15.57 18.19
C GLN A 621 15.29 -15.69 18.98
N GLU A 622 15.21 -15.91 20.29
CA GLU A 622 16.35 -16.16 21.16
C GLU A 622 16.54 -17.67 21.36
N ASN A 623 17.73 -18.21 21.06
CA ASN A 623 18.02 -19.62 21.25
C ASN A 623 18.38 -19.95 22.73
N LYS A 624 18.67 -21.22 23.03
CA LYS A 624 18.98 -21.67 24.41
C LYS A 624 20.28 -21.10 24.98
N GLN A 625 21.10 -20.46 24.15
CA GLN A 625 22.37 -19.84 24.48
C GLN A 625 22.24 -18.32 24.67
N GLY A 626 21.06 -17.74 24.43
CA GLY A 626 20.82 -16.29 24.47
C GLY A 626 21.15 -15.57 23.15
N GLU A 627 21.42 -16.31 22.07
CA GLU A 627 21.76 -15.72 20.77
C GLU A 627 20.47 -15.30 20.04
N LYS A 628 20.42 -14.05 19.59
CA LYS A 628 19.29 -13.47 18.83
C LYS A 628 19.44 -13.83 17.35
N LEU A 629 18.56 -14.71 16.86
CA LEU A 629 18.51 -15.16 15.47
C LEU A 629 17.29 -14.56 14.75
N PRO A 630 17.29 -14.42 13.42
CA PRO A 630 16.09 -14.10 12.64
C PRO A 630 15.00 -15.18 12.79
N LEU A 631 13.74 -14.76 12.72
CA LEU A 631 12.58 -15.64 12.53
C LEU A 631 12.01 -15.36 11.13
N SER A 632 12.49 -16.10 10.14
CA SER A 632 12.25 -15.82 8.72
C SER A 632 11.40 -16.85 7.97
N LYS A 633 10.96 -17.93 8.63
CA LYS A 633 10.13 -19.00 8.05
C LYS A 633 9.35 -19.76 9.13
N GLY A 634 8.14 -20.22 8.78
CA GLY A 634 7.36 -21.18 9.57
C GLY A 634 6.02 -21.50 8.93
N HIS A 635 5.18 -22.28 9.61
CA HIS A 635 3.85 -22.66 9.15
C HIS A 635 2.82 -21.51 9.31
N ILE A 636 1.65 -21.66 8.70
CA ILE A 636 0.43 -20.87 8.99
C ILE A 636 -0.39 -21.60 10.06
N GLY A 637 -1.14 -20.88 10.89
CA GLY A 637 -2.07 -21.48 11.86
C GLY A 637 -3.40 -20.73 11.97
N LEU A 638 -4.49 -21.44 12.19
CA LEU A 638 -5.83 -20.89 12.40
C LEU A 638 -6.34 -21.31 13.79
N GLN A 639 -6.65 -20.35 14.66
CA GLN A 639 -7.13 -20.66 16.01
C GLN A 639 -8.58 -21.15 16.05
N ALA A 640 -8.89 -22.01 17.02
CA ALA A 640 -10.22 -22.27 17.55
C ALA A 640 -10.26 -21.89 19.04
N GLU A 641 -10.86 -20.74 19.39
CA GLU A 641 -10.93 -20.27 20.79
C GLU A 641 -12.36 -19.97 21.29
N TRP A 642 -13.17 -21.03 21.40
CA TRP A 642 -14.50 -21.03 22.04
C TRP A 642 -15.56 -20.10 21.41
N ALA A 643 -15.27 -19.48 20.27
CA ALA A 643 -16.23 -18.83 19.39
C ALA A 643 -16.49 -19.70 18.16
N GLU A 644 -17.74 -19.77 17.69
CA GLU A 644 -18.02 -20.33 16.36
C GLU A 644 -17.52 -19.38 15.28
N LEU A 645 -16.81 -19.89 14.27
CA LEU A 645 -16.40 -19.13 13.09
C LEU A 645 -16.21 -20.04 11.87
N MET A 646 -16.25 -19.42 10.70
CA MET A 646 -15.89 -20.05 9.43
C MET A 646 -14.74 -19.28 8.78
N TYR A 647 -13.84 -20.00 8.12
CA TYR A 647 -12.77 -19.46 7.27
C TYR A 647 -12.94 -19.97 5.83
N ARG A 648 -12.73 -19.12 4.82
CA ARG A 648 -12.75 -19.56 3.40
C ARG A 648 -11.74 -18.78 2.57
N ASN A 649 -11.64 -19.15 1.29
CA ASN A 649 -10.83 -18.47 0.27
C ASN A 649 -9.35 -18.31 0.71
N ILE A 650 -8.85 -19.32 1.45
CA ILE A 650 -7.54 -19.33 2.11
C ILE A 650 -6.48 -19.66 1.07
N ARG A 651 -5.69 -18.66 0.70
CA ARG A 651 -4.82 -18.70 -0.49
C ARG A 651 -3.53 -17.92 -0.26
N ILE A 652 -2.41 -18.47 -0.72
CA ILE A 652 -1.07 -17.92 -0.51
C ILE A 652 -0.35 -17.71 -1.84
N LYS A 653 0.35 -16.59 -1.97
CA LYS A 653 1.31 -16.31 -3.04
C LYS A 653 2.68 -16.22 -2.40
N GLU A 654 3.56 -17.20 -2.64
CA GLU A 654 4.96 -17.06 -2.23
C GLU A 654 5.62 -15.94 -3.03
N LEU A 655 6.41 -15.12 -2.33
CA LEU A 655 7.21 -14.06 -2.91
C LEU A 655 8.66 -14.55 -3.07
N PRO A 656 9.45 -13.97 -3.99
CA PRO A 656 10.89 -14.19 -4.00
C PRO A 656 11.51 -13.86 -2.63
N ALA A 657 12.48 -14.65 -2.20
CA ALA A 657 13.44 -14.21 -1.20
C ALA A 657 14.43 -13.25 -1.88
N GLU A 658 14.68 -12.09 -1.27
CA GLU A 658 15.56 -11.03 -1.76
C GLU A 658 17.06 -11.40 -1.68
#